data_AF-A0A250VN21-F1
#
_entry.id   AF-A0A250VN21-F1
#
_cell.length_a   1.000
_cell.length_b   1.000
_cell.length_c   1.000
_cell.angle_alpha   90.00
_cell.angle_beta   90.00
_cell.angle_gamma   90.00
#
_symmetry.space_group_name_H-M   'P 1'
#
loop_
_entity.id
_entity.type
_entity.pdbx_description
1 polymer ?
#
loop_
_entity_poly.entity_id
_entity_poly.type
_entity_poly.pdbx_seq_one_letter_code
_entity_poly.pdbx_strand_id
1 'polypeptide(L)'
;MRKGKRSKRSRGSRRRQRASLILALALTAGLTAVVPAGADDPAYAFRNPRLPVTERVNDLLGRLTLDEKISLLHQYEPAIPRLGIQSFRTGTEALHGVAWLGRATVFPQAIGLASTWDPALIQQVGSAVGDEARGFQQERPDGWGLNLWAPVVNLLRDPRWGRNEEGYSEDPYLTGSISTAYGEGLTGGDPDHLKTAPTLKHYLANNNEVNRTTTSSDLRPRVQHEYDEAAFRPAVEADATTGVMASYNLVNGRPDTVNPDLDDVVRTWTSRDLLNVTDAFAPGNLTGDQQYYPTLAEGDAAALKAGIDSFTDNNGDSAPTTTAVKSALATGLLKESDVDTAVSHILAVRVRLGEFDPNGGTYGSIDQSVINSPAHQKLAREAAAESAVLLKNKDGVLPLKTSAKNVTVVGPLADTLYTDWYSGTLPYAVTPADGIAAKLGASVGSSEGVDRIALKDTATGKYVTAGASQAGGALKESTETGVAAQFDAFDWGSGIVTLRSAANGKYVGYNWSNFVNDQVQPNGWYVQQQFELEQQDDGTYLLRYAGYETTESWWSNPVYLGPTGPDGTLGLVEKSGAAHYSKDVVRSGVGEAVAAVRGKDTAVVVVGSMPAINGREAHDRTDMGLAPAQEALVKAVRAANPKTVVIVENSYPTTLGTLQKEVPALLWTTHAGQETGNALADVLYGDTNPAGRLTQTWYRSASDLPSILDYDIIKSDRTYQYFKGRPLYPFGYGLSYTTFRYGAPKRVDGGYEVAVTNTGKRAGDEVVQLYTHQRASRDKQPLKQLKAYTRVSLKPGETKTVRLKVRPSDLAHWDVTRSKWVVESGTYDVLVGASSSDIRSRTSWTVRGETIPPRDLTKVTRAENFDDYSPGSVRLVDEKKARGTAVGATADGAWLKFADTELGSGASKFSARVAGSSGTVEVRLGSPTGPLVGTARTGGTASPYDYTTVTAALTGAAKGRTGVYLVLSGGVRLSTFTLR
;
A
#
# COMPACT_ATOMS: atom_id res chain seq x y z
N MET A 1 54.31 8.06 -22.67
CA MET A 1 55.76 8.16 -22.93
C MET A 1 56.36 9.22 -21.99
N ARG A 2 57.36 8.85 -21.17
CA ARG A 2 58.28 9.67 -20.33
C ARG A 2 57.67 10.61 -19.26
N LYS A 3 57.83 10.23 -17.97
CA LYS A 3 58.81 10.76 -16.96
C LYS A 3 58.26 12.01 -16.25
N GLY A 4 58.26 12.19 -14.93
CA GLY A 4 58.84 11.46 -13.81
C GLY A 4 58.99 12.39 -12.59
N LYS A 5 58.51 11.93 -11.42
CA LYS A 5 59.27 11.80 -10.15
C LYS A 5 60.00 13.05 -9.56
N ARG A 6 59.57 13.49 -8.36
CA ARG A 6 60.28 13.43 -7.03
C ARG A 6 59.76 14.54 -6.09
N SER A 7 59.21 14.24 -4.90
CA SER A 7 59.87 13.94 -3.59
C SER A 7 60.58 15.17 -3.00
N LYS A 8 60.45 15.59 -1.72
CA LYS A 8 60.44 14.85 -0.44
C LYS A 8 60.22 15.88 0.73
N ARG A 9 59.55 15.43 1.81
CA ARG A 9 59.91 15.49 3.26
C ARG A 9 60.89 16.60 3.74
N SER A 10 60.76 17.27 4.90
CA SER A 10 60.65 16.71 6.27
C SER A 10 60.72 17.81 7.36
N ARG A 11 60.19 17.54 8.58
CA ARG A 11 60.66 17.94 9.95
C ARG A 11 60.64 19.45 10.32
N GLY A 12 60.26 19.92 11.51
CA GLY A 12 59.92 19.31 12.80
C GLY A 12 60.45 20.17 13.97
N SER A 13 59.62 20.33 15.02
CA SER A 13 59.96 20.76 16.41
C SER A 13 60.26 22.27 16.60
N ARG A 14 59.81 23.06 17.61
CA ARG A 14 59.25 22.97 18.99
C ARG A 14 60.12 23.88 19.90
N ARG A 15 59.44 24.58 20.83
CA ARG A 15 59.89 25.21 22.11
C ARG A 15 60.54 26.61 22.04
N ARG A 16 60.40 27.53 23.02
CA ARG A 16 59.55 27.75 24.24
C ARG A 16 60.05 29.09 24.87
N GLN A 17 59.18 29.80 25.59
CA GLN A 17 59.33 30.40 26.96
C GLN A 17 58.45 31.69 27.09
N ARG A 18 57.40 31.73 27.94
CA ARG A 18 57.31 32.02 29.42
C ARG A 18 57.51 33.54 29.73
N ALA A 19 56.76 34.28 30.58
CA ALA A 19 55.95 34.02 31.80
C ALA A 19 55.05 35.27 32.14
N SER A 20 53.78 35.12 32.60
CA SER A 20 53.19 35.38 33.97
C SER A 20 52.77 36.85 34.26
N LEU A 21 51.71 37.28 35.00
CA LEU A 21 50.78 36.81 36.08
C LEU A 21 49.37 37.50 35.93
N ILE A 22 48.22 36.83 36.10
CA ILE A 22 47.29 36.71 37.28
C ILE A 22 46.65 38.01 37.84
N LEU A 23 45.32 38.19 37.67
CA LEU A 23 44.31 38.25 38.78
C LEU A 23 42.86 38.06 38.26
N ALA A 24 42.05 37.39 39.07
CA ALA A 24 40.71 36.85 38.81
C ALA A 24 39.54 37.85 39.02
N LEU A 25 38.41 37.62 38.34
CA LEU A 25 37.08 37.77 38.94
C LEU A 25 36.05 36.88 38.21
N ALA A 26 35.21 36.23 39.01
CA ALA A 26 34.35 35.11 38.66
C ALA A 26 33.03 35.51 37.97
N LEU A 27 32.64 34.73 36.97
CA LEU A 27 31.24 34.43 36.63
C LEU A 27 31.20 33.04 36.00
N THR A 28 31.13 32.02 36.87
CA THR A 28 30.70 30.68 36.52
C THR A 28 29.21 30.72 36.21
N ALA A 29 28.84 30.85 34.94
CA ALA A 29 27.51 30.46 34.48
C ALA A 29 27.48 28.93 34.44
N GLY A 30 26.65 28.34 35.31
CA GLY A 30 26.51 26.90 35.47
C GLY A 30 26.05 26.24 34.18
N LEU A 31 26.95 25.51 33.53
CA LEU A 31 26.59 24.31 32.80
C LEU A 31 26.14 23.29 33.86
N THR A 32 24.85 23.27 34.16
CA THR A 32 24.25 22.13 34.85
C THR A 32 24.39 20.94 33.90
N ALA A 33 25.37 20.09 34.17
CA ALA A 33 25.32 18.71 33.71
C ALA A 33 23.95 18.16 34.12
N VAL A 34 23.14 17.76 33.14
CA VAL A 34 21.92 16.98 33.40
C VAL A 34 22.42 15.69 34.05
N VAL A 35 22.31 15.62 35.37
CA VAL A 35 22.53 14.39 36.12
C VAL A 35 21.49 13.39 35.62
N PRO A 36 21.86 12.16 35.23
CA PRO A 36 20.86 11.15 34.94
C PRO A 36 20.09 10.91 36.24
N ALA A 37 18.83 11.35 36.27
CA ALA A 37 17.96 11.13 37.41
C ALA A 37 17.80 9.61 37.59
N GLY A 38 18.16 9.10 38.77
CA GLY A 38 18.04 7.68 39.09
C GLY A 38 16.60 7.20 39.00
N ALA A 39 16.46 5.90 38.75
CA ALA A 39 15.19 5.15 38.59
C ALA A 39 14.19 5.25 39.76
N ASP A 40 14.55 5.92 40.85
CA ASP A 40 13.80 6.04 42.09
C ASP A 40 13.80 7.49 42.57
N ASP A 41 13.44 8.47 41.72
CA ASP A 41 13.07 9.80 42.21
C ASP A 41 11.62 9.72 42.74
N PRO A 42 11.39 9.68 44.06
CA PRO A 42 10.04 9.57 44.62
C PRO A 42 9.15 10.77 44.26
N ALA A 43 9.71 11.85 43.69
CA ALA A 43 8.96 13.01 43.22
C ALA A 43 8.23 12.79 41.88
N TYR A 44 8.58 11.78 41.08
CA TYR A 44 8.03 11.56 39.72
C TYR A 44 7.60 10.11 39.50
N ALA A 45 6.32 9.81 39.76
CA ALA A 45 5.77 8.45 39.60
C ALA A 45 5.89 7.95 38.16
N PHE A 46 5.76 8.83 37.16
CA PHE A 46 5.88 8.44 35.75
C PHE A 46 7.25 7.85 35.36
N ARG A 47 8.30 8.01 36.19
CA ARG A 47 9.63 7.41 35.98
C ARG A 47 9.84 6.06 36.66
N ASN A 48 8.87 5.58 37.45
CA ASN A 48 8.96 4.29 38.09
C ASN A 48 8.44 3.19 37.14
N PRO A 49 9.30 2.35 36.54
CA PRO A 49 8.87 1.32 35.60
C PRO A 49 8.05 0.20 36.25
N ARG A 50 7.92 0.19 37.59
CA ARG A 50 7.10 -0.79 38.33
C ARG A 50 5.62 -0.41 38.42
N LEU A 51 5.26 0.82 38.05
CA LEU A 51 3.86 1.29 38.08
C LEU A 51 3.15 0.94 36.75
N PRO A 52 1.83 0.68 36.78
CA PRO A 52 1.05 0.52 35.57
C PRO A 52 1.17 1.72 34.62
N VAL A 53 1.14 1.47 33.31
CA VAL A 53 1.22 2.51 32.27
C VAL A 53 0.24 3.65 32.55
N THR A 54 -1.02 3.33 32.86
CA THR A 54 -2.07 4.31 33.15
C THR A 54 -1.73 5.22 34.34
N GLU A 55 -1.12 4.69 35.40
CA GLU A 55 -0.72 5.50 36.56
C GLU A 55 0.40 6.47 36.19
N ARG A 56 1.38 5.99 35.41
CA ARG A 56 2.49 6.80 34.91
C ARG A 56 2.00 7.92 33.98
N VAL A 57 1.08 7.60 33.07
CA VAL A 57 0.46 8.57 32.15
C VAL A 57 -0.34 9.61 32.91
N ASN A 58 -1.14 9.23 33.90
CA ASN A 58 -1.93 10.16 34.70
C ASN A 58 -1.05 11.13 35.51
N ASP A 59 0.05 10.64 36.10
CA ASP A 59 1.03 11.50 36.79
C ASP A 59 1.70 12.48 35.81
N LEU A 60 2.08 12.02 34.62
CA LEU A 60 2.71 12.85 33.61
C LEU A 60 1.75 13.92 33.08
N LEU A 61 0.51 13.52 32.72
CA LEU A 61 -0.53 14.40 32.20
C LEU A 61 -0.91 15.48 33.22
N GLY A 62 -1.04 15.13 34.50
CA GLY A 62 -1.35 16.08 35.58
C GLY A 62 -0.23 17.09 35.87
N ARG A 63 0.98 16.86 35.36
CA ARG A 63 2.12 17.77 35.51
C ARG A 63 2.32 18.71 34.33
N LEU A 64 1.71 18.44 33.18
CA LEU A 64 1.82 19.26 31.97
C LEU A 64 0.94 20.51 32.09
N THR A 65 1.45 21.65 31.65
CA THR A 65 0.63 22.84 31.41
C THR A 65 -0.21 22.61 30.14
N LEU A 66 -1.30 23.36 29.98
CA LEU A 66 -2.12 23.28 28.78
C LEU A 66 -1.32 23.56 27.50
N ASP A 67 -0.41 24.54 27.51
CA ASP A 67 0.43 24.85 26.35
C ASP A 67 1.35 23.69 25.98
N GLU A 68 1.92 22.99 26.97
CA GLU A 68 2.73 21.80 26.72
C GLU A 68 1.87 20.64 26.19
N LYS A 69 0.68 20.40 26.74
CA LYS A 69 -0.27 19.40 26.22
C LYS A 69 -0.57 19.66 24.73
N ILE A 70 -0.93 20.90 24.38
CA ILE A 70 -1.22 21.29 23.00
C ILE A 70 0.00 21.10 22.09
N SER A 71 1.21 21.36 22.58
CA SER A 71 2.44 21.20 21.80
C SER A 71 2.74 19.74 21.40
N LEU A 72 2.19 18.77 22.13
CA LEU A 72 2.37 17.35 21.85
C LEU A 72 1.41 16.82 20.76
N LEU A 73 0.42 17.60 20.32
CA LEU A 73 -0.55 17.14 19.32
C LEU A 73 -0.01 17.16 17.88
N HIS A 74 1.13 17.77 17.62
CA HIS A 74 1.72 17.87 16.28
C HIS A 74 2.78 16.78 16.05
N GLN A 75 2.98 16.33 14.80
CA GLN A 75 3.90 15.21 14.55
C GLN A 75 5.32 15.44 15.05
N TYR A 76 5.78 16.69 15.07
CA TYR A 76 7.06 17.08 15.66
C TYR A 76 6.78 17.65 17.05
N GLU A 77 6.90 16.80 18.06
CA GLU A 77 6.67 17.14 19.45
C GLU A 77 7.94 17.73 20.07
N PRO A 78 7.88 18.94 20.66
CA PRO A 78 9.05 19.54 21.28
C PRO A 78 9.43 18.83 22.58
N ALA A 79 10.70 18.91 22.96
CA ALA A 79 11.14 18.49 24.29
C ALA A 79 10.49 19.36 25.38
N ILE A 80 10.28 18.79 26.56
CA ILE A 80 9.82 19.52 27.77
C ILE A 80 10.89 19.36 28.86
N PRO A 81 11.92 20.23 28.88
CA PRO A 81 13.11 20.04 29.70
C PRO A 81 12.82 19.99 31.21
N ARG A 82 11.81 20.73 31.70
CA ARG A 82 11.47 20.75 33.13
C ARG A 82 10.98 19.41 33.66
N LEU A 83 10.46 18.54 32.79
CA LEU A 83 10.01 17.18 33.12
C LEU A 83 10.98 16.12 32.57
N GLY A 84 12.00 16.52 31.80
CA GLY A 84 12.93 15.60 31.13
C GLY A 84 12.28 14.77 30.02
N ILE A 85 11.20 15.27 29.42
CA ILE A 85 10.56 14.66 28.24
C ILE A 85 11.37 15.07 27.01
N GLN A 86 11.74 14.09 26.18
CA GLN A 86 12.53 14.33 24.98
C GLN A 86 11.65 14.86 23.84
N SER A 87 12.26 15.40 22.78
CA SER A 87 11.53 15.60 21.53
C SER A 87 11.09 14.24 21.00
N PHE A 88 9.92 14.19 20.38
CA PHE A 88 9.41 12.98 19.77
C PHE A 88 8.86 13.29 18.38
N ARG A 89 8.87 12.29 17.51
CA ARG A 89 8.24 12.39 16.19
C ARG A 89 7.23 11.27 16.02
N THR A 90 5.99 11.59 15.70
CA THR A 90 5.08 10.59 15.14
C THR A 90 5.43 10.42 13.65
N GLY A 91 5.70 9.18 13.25
CA GLY A 91 6.03 8.83 11.88
C GLY A 91 7.49 8.53 11.58
N THR A 92 7.71 7.29 11.14
CA THR A 92 8.88 6.80 10.41
C THR A 92 8.41 5.67 9.52
N GLU A 93 8.83 5.67 8.26
CA GLU A 93 8.38 4.66 7.30
C GLU A 93 9.15 3.35 7.46
N ALA A 94 8.40 2.26 7.44
CA ALA A 94 8.91 0.92 7.74
C ALA A 94 8.17 -0.17 6.93
N LEU A 95 7.77 0.13 5.69
CA LEU A 95 6.90 -0.74 4.89
C LEU A 95 7.53 -2.13 4.64
N HIS A 96 8.79 -2.17 4.24
CA HIS A 96 9.56 -3.40 3.95
C HIS A 96 11.04 -3.25 4.33
N GLY A 97 11.29 -2.52 5.41
CA GLY A 97 12.60 -1.98 5.77
C GLY A 97 12.45 -0.53 6.25
N VAL A 98 13.41 -0.04 7.04
CA VAL A 98 13.41 1.38 7.45
C VAL A 98 13.68 2.25 6.22
N ALA A 99 12.76 3.16 5.90
CA ALA A 99 12.87 4.02 4.72
C ALA A 99 13.41 5.41 5.06
N TRP A 100 13.93 6.10 4.04
CA TRP A 100 14.36 7.51 4.07
C TRP A 100 15.52 7.90 5.01
N LEU A 101 15.97 7.01 5.91
CA LEU A 101 17.04 7.29 6.87
C LEU A 101 18.47 6.98 6.35
N GLY A 102 18.58 6.45 5.13
CA GLY A 102 19.85 6.13 4.48
C GLY A 102 19.95 4.64 4.15
N ARG A 103 21.15 4.06 4.29
CA ARG A 103 21.38 2.63 4.03
C ARG A 103 20.75 1.77 5.12
N ALA A 104 19.82 0.91 4.74
CA ALA A 104 19.11 -0.01 5.62
C ALA A 104 18.87 -1.34 4.89
N THR A 105 18.56 -2.42 5.61
CA THR A 105 18.16 -3.65 4.92
C THR A 105 16.87 -3.41 4.14
N VAL A 106 16.87 -3.75 2.85
CA VAL A 106 15.66 -3.68 2.01
C VAL A 106 15.17 -5.10 1.74
N PHE A 107 14.00 -5.43 2.28
CA PHE A 107 13.32 -6.71 2.08
C PHE A 107 12.49 -6.68 0.80
N PRO A 108 11.86 -7.81 0.41
CA PRO A 108 10.88 -7.76 -0.66
C PRO A 108 9.76 -6.77 -0.35
N GLN A 109 9.25 -6.12 -1.40
CA GLN A 109 8.05 -5.29 -1.32
C GLN A 109 6.90 -6.03 -0.61
N ALA A 110 6.00 -5.31 0.05
CA ALA A 110 4.97 -5.86 0.95
C ALA A 110 4.16 -7.01 0.33
N ILE A 111 3.72 -6.87 -0.93
CA ILE A 111 3.03 -7.96 -1.64
C ILE A 111 3.89 -9.23 -1.81
N GLY A 112 5.21 -9.08 -1.94
CA GLY A 112 6.18 -10.17 -1.97
C GLY A 112 6.29 -10.86 -0.60
N LEU A 113 6.37 -10.09 0.48
CA LEU A 113 6.31 -10.62 1.85
C LEU A 113 5.05 -11.45 2.07
N ALA A 114 3.87 -10.94 1.69
CA ALA A 114 2.63 -11.70 1.80
C ALA A 114 2.61 -12.95 0.90
N SER A 115 3.32 -12.93 -0.23
CA SER A 115 3.41 -14.07 -1.16
C SER A 115 4.19 -15.26 -0.58
N THR A 116 4.91 -15.09 0.53
CA THR A 116 5.49 -16.20 1.31
C THR A 116 4.43 -17.07 1.99
N TRP A 117 3.27 -16.50 2.31
CA TRP A 117 2.23 -17.12 3.15
C TRP A 117 2.78 -17.71 4.46
N ASP A 118 3.82 -17.07 5.01
CA ASP A 118 4.52 -17.52 6.20
C ASP A 118 4.57 -16.42 7.27
N PRO A 119 3.55 -16.37 8.16
CA PRO A 119 3.53 -15.43 9.27
C PRO A 119 4.79 -15.49 10.16
N ALA A 120 5.41 -16.66 10.34
CA ALA A 120 6.59 -16.78 11.19
C ALA A 120 7.82 -16.13 10.56
N LEU A 121 7.95 -16.22 9.24
CA LEU A 121 8.97 -15.47 8.50
C LEU A 121 8.70 -13.96 8.56
N ILE A 122 7.45 -13.55 8.38
CA ILE A 122 7.09 -12.11 8.40
C ILE A 122 7.30 -11.49 9.78
N GLN A 123 7.07 -12.22 10.87
CA GLN A 123 7.41 -11.77 12.22
C GLN A 123 8.92 -11.56 12.40
N GLN A 124 9.75 -12.42 11.82
CA GLN A 124 11.21 -12.21 11.83
C GLN A 124 11.62 -10.96 11.04
N VAL A 125 11.00 -10.73 9.87
CA VAL A 125 11.22 -9.51 9.08
C VAL A 125 10.82 -8.28 9.88
N GLY A 126 9.63 -8.27 10.49
CA GLY A 126 9.19 -7.17 11.37
C GLY A 126 10.14 -6.94 12.54
N SER A 127 10.64 -8.00 13.17
CA SER A 127 11.63 -7.89 14.25
C SER A 127 12.93 -7.21 13.79
N ALA A 128 13.47 -7.62 12.63
CA ALA A 128 14.67 -7.03 12.06
C ALA A 128 14.48 -5.54 11.74
N VAL A 129 13.33 -5.16 11.16
CA VAL A 129 13.00 -3.76 10.89
C VAL A 129 12.88 -2.95 12.18
N GLY A 130 12.25 -3.51 13.22
CA GLY A 130 12.17 -2.87 14.54
C GLY A 130 13.54 -2.69 15.20
N ASP A 131 14.45 -3.66 15.02
CA ASP A 131 15.83 -3.56 15.51
C ASP A 131 16.59 -2.43 14.78
N GLU A 132 16.47 -2.34 13.45
CA GLU A 132 17.09 -1.26 12.67
C GLU A 132 16.50 0.11 13.03
N ALA A 133 15.20 0.22 13.26
CA ALA A 133 14.56 1.46 13.71
C ALA A 133 15.15 1.94 15.06
N ARG A 134 15.37 1.02 16.02
CA ARG A 134 16.07 1.32 17.27
C ARG A 134 17.52 1.73 17.04
N GLY A 135 18.24 1.05 16.14
CA GLY A 135 19.60 1.41 15.76
C GLY A 135 19.72 2.84 15.21
N PHE A 136 18.80 3.25 14.33
CA PHE A 136 18.75 4.62 13.82
C PHE A 136 18.34 5.65 14.88
N GLN A 137 17.38 5.32 15.74
CA GLN A 137 16.95 6.20 16.83
C GLN A 137 18.09 6.48 17.81
N GLN A 138 18.92 5.49 18.11
CA GLN A 138 20.08 5.67 18.98
C GLN A 138 21.16 6.57 18.34
N GLU A 139 21.41 6.43 17.02
CA GLU A 139 22.36 7.29 16.28
C GLU A 139 21.90 8.75 16.26
N ARG A 140 20.58 8.97 16.20
CA ARG A 140 19.98 10.28 15.95
C ARG A 140 18.67 10.45 16.75
N PRO A 141 18.78 10.68 18.07
CA PRO A 141 17.61 10.77 18.96
C PRO A 141 16.76 12.02 18.72
N ASP A 142 17.38 13.12 18.26
CA ASP A 142 16.73 14.40 18.00
C ASP A 142 16.22 14.43 16.55
N GLY A 143 15.09 13.76 16.28
CA GLY A 143 14.40 13.88 14.98
C GLY A 143 13.69 12.62 14.49
N TRP A 144 14.02 11.43 15.03
CA TRP A 144 13.45 10.16 14.58
C TRP A 144 12.64 9.49 15.67
N GLY A 145 11.41 9.17 15.30
CA GLY A 145 10.46 8.51 16.17
C GLY A 145 10.48 7.00 16.00
N LEU A 146 10.02 6.31 17.04
CA LEU A 146 9.75 4.88 16.98
C LEU A 146 8.27 4.59 16.70
N ASN A 147 7.47 5.62 16.40
CA ASN A 147 6.15 5.43 15.84
C ASN A 147 6.26 5.16 14.34
N LEU A 148 6.00 3.93 13.92
CA LEU A 148 6.25 3.46 12.56
C LEU A 148 4.96 3.45 11.74
N TRP A 149 4.95 4.10 10.58
CA TRP A 149 3.79 4.16 9.68
C TRP A 149 3.70 2.92 8.79
N ALA A 150 3.58 1.75 9.41
CA ALA A 150 3.46 0.46 8.76
C ALA A 150 2.75 -0.53 9.69
N PRO A 151 2.13 -1.59 9.14
CA PRO A 151 1.98 -1.87 7.71
C PRO A 151 0.81 -1.15 7.00
N VAL A 152 0.85 -1.15 5.67
CA VAL A 152 -0.30 -0.81 4.81
C VAL A 152 -1.21 -2.04 4.70
N VAL A 153 -2.44 -1.92 5.19
CA VAL A 153 -3.41 -3.04 5.24
C VAL A 153 -4.63 -2.82 4.34
N ASN A 154 -4.66 -1.73 3.55
CA ASN A 154 -5.68 -1.56 2.54
C ASN A 154 -5.65 -2.73 1.56
N LEU A 155 -6.84 -3.26 1.25
CA LEU A 155 -6.96 -4.45 0.41
C LEU A 155 -6.67 -4.13 -1.04
N LEU A 156 -6.02 -5.08 -1.72
CA LEU A 156 -5.65 -5.02 -3.14
C LEU A 156 -6.88 -5.25 -4.05
N ARG A 157 -7.92 -4.43 -3.84
CA ARG A 157 -9.22 -4.53 -4.51
C ARG A 157 -9.09 -4.36 -6.01
N ASP A 158 -8.29 -3.38 -6.45
CA ASP A 158 -8.05 -3.03 -7.84
C ASP A 158 -6.57 -3.11 -8.20
N PRO A 159 -6.17 -4.00 -9.13
CA PRO A 159 -4.77 -4.17 -9.51
C PRO A 159 -4.17 -2.95 -10.24
N ARG A 160 -4.99 -1.94 -10.58
CA ARG A 160 -4.54 -0.68 -11.13
C ARG A 160 -4.16 0.35 -10.06
N TRP A 161 -4.48 0.10 -8.80
CA TRP A 161 -4.15 1.04 -7.73
C TRP A 161 -2.64 1.33 -7.71
N GLY A 162 -2.26 2.60 -7.71
CA GLY A 162 -0.87 3.05 -7.77
C GLY A 162 -0.02 2.52 -6.61
N ARG A 163 -0.62 2.35 -5.43
CA ARG A 163 0.05 1.79 -4.24
C ARG A 163 -0.31 0.33 -3.98
N ASN A 164 -0.79 -0.39 -5.00
CA ASN A 164 -1.11 -1.83 -4.90
C ASN A 164 0.10 -2.67 -4.44
N GLU A 165 1.32 -2.20 -4.67
CA GLU A 165 2.52 -2.89 -4.22
C GLU A 165 2.71 -2.89 -2.69
N GLU A 166 2.15 -1.89 -2.02
CA GLU A 166 2.34 -1.67 -0.59
C GLU A 166 1.39 -2.52 0.27
N GLY A 167 0.27 -2.98 -0.30
CA GLY A 167 -0.68 -3.86 0.40
C GLY A 167 -0.29 -5.33 0.32
N TYR A 168 -0.86 -6.14 1.22
CA TYR A 168 -0.53 -7.56 1.31
C TYR A 168 -1.38 -8.47 0.41
N SER A 169 -2.69 -8.24 0.34
CA SER A 169 -3.61 -9.14 -0.36
C SER A 169 -4.94 -8.47 -0.73
N GLU A 170 -5.65 -9.04 -1.71
CA GLU A 170 -7.08 -8.75 -1.93
C GLU A 170 -8.00 -9.44 -0.90
N ASP A 171 -7.44 -10.25 0.00
CA ASP A 171 -8.18 -11.03 0.99
C ASP A 171 -7.98 -10.49 2.43
N PRO A 172 -9.07 -10.18 3.17
CA PRO A 172 -8.98 -9.68 4.55
C PRO A 172 -8.28 -10.63 5.52
N TYR A 173 -8.50 -11.95 5.39
CA TYR A 173 -7.91 -12.93 6.31
C TYR A 173 -6.40 -13.03 6.11
N LEU A 174 -5.94 -13.10 4.86
CA LEU A 174 -4.50 -13.11 4.57
C LEU A 174 -3.84 -11.79 4.97
N THR A 175 -4.42 -10.64 4.61
CA THR A 175 -3.90 -9.32 5.00
C THR A 175 -3.80 -9.20 6.52
N GLY A 176 -4.86 -9.55 7.25
CA GLY A 176 -4.85 -9.52 8.71
C GLY A 176 -3.82 -10.46 9.34
N SER A 177 -3.63 -11.66 8.78
CA SER A 177 -2.63 -12.60 9.30
C SER A 177 -1.19 -12.12 9.08
N ILE A 178 -0.90 -11.54 7.93
CA ILE A 178 0.45 -11.04 7.58
C ILE A 178 0.75 -9.74 8.33
N SER A 179 -0.22 -8.82 8.41
CA SER A 179 -0.06 -7.56 9.13
C SER A 179 0.11 -7.75 10.63
N THR A 180 -0.63 -8.69 11.23
CA THR A 180 -0.46 -9.07 12.64
C THR A 180 0.94 -9.58 12.90
N ALA A 181 1.44 -10.50 12.07
CA ALA A 181 2.79 -11.05 12.23
C ALA A 181 3.89 -9.98 12.08
N TYR A 182 3.77 -9.11 11.08
CA TYR A 182 4.72 -8.01 10.89
C TYR A 182 4.71 -7.06 12.09
N GLY A 183 3.51 -6.69 12.55
CA GLY A 183 3.29 -5.85 13.72
C GLY A 183 3.85 -6.45 15.01
N GLU A 184 3.61 -7.73 15.29
CA GLU A 184 4.20 -8.45 16.44
C GLU A 184 5.73 -8.41 16.41
N GLY A 185 6.33 -8.55 15.22
CA GLY A 185 7.78 -8.39 15.04
C GLY A 185 8.24 -6.97 15.39
N LEU A 186 7.56 -5.95 14.85
CA LEU A 186 7.86 -4.54 15.09
C LEU A 186 7.71 -4.14 16.56
N THR A 187 6.65 -4.59 17.24
CA THR A 187 6.41 -4.31 18.67
C THR A 187 7.36 -5.11 19.58
N GLY A 188 7.90 -6.22 19.10
CA GLY A 188 8.65 -7.17 19.92
C GLY A 188 7.78 -8.12 20.74
N GLY A 189 6.46 -8.13 20.51
CA GLY A 189 5.51 -9.07 21.11
C GLY A 189 5.09 -8.78 22.56
N ASP A 190 5.58 -7.69 23.17
CA ASP A 190 5.14 -7.22 24.49
C ASP A 190 4.42 -5.87 24.33
N PRO A 191 3.09 -5.81 24.53
CA PRO A 191 2.32 -4.57 24.34
C PRO A 191 2.54 -3.54 25.45
N ASP A 192 3.16 -3.90 26.58
CA ASP A 192 3.49 -2.99 27.68
C ASP A 192 4.96 -2.50 27.61
N HIS A 193 5.83 -3.22 26.90
CA HIS A 193 7.22 -2.82 26.61
C HIS A 193 7.51 -2.95 25.12
N LEU A 194 7.33 -1.85 24.39
CA LEU A 194 7.39 -1.81 22.94
C LEU A 194 8.82 -1.66 22.42
N LYS A 195 9.21 -2.51 21.46
CA LYS A 195 10.38 -2.28 20.61
C LYS A 195 10.14 -1.09 19.71
N THR A 196 9.03 -1.06 18.99
CA THR A 196 8.56 0.10 18.22
C THR A 196 7.04 0.21 18.35
N ALA A 197 6.47 1.32 17.89
CA ALA A 197 5.05 1.63 17.98
C ALA A 197 4.44 1.71 16.57
N PRO A 198 4.12 0.57 15.92
CA PRO A 198 3.53 0.56 14.58
C PRO A 198 2.13 1.19 14.55
N THR A 199 1.77 1.74 13.39
CA THR A 199 0.48 2.36 13.08
C THR A 199 -0.01 1.80 11.74
N LEU A 200 -1.16 1.11 11.76
CA LEU A 200 -1.78 0.58 10.54
C LEU A 200 -2.25 1.71 9.65
N LYS A 201 -2.11 1.56 8.33
CA LYS A 201 -2.63 2.57 7.40
C LYS A 201 -3.26 1.97 6.15
N HIS A 202 -4.17 2.65 5.48
CA HIS A 202 -4.79 3.94 5.82
C HIS A 202 -6.26 3.64 6.12
N TYR A 203 -6.64 3.78 7.39
CA TYR A 203 -8.01 3.59 7.82
C TYR A 203 -8.81 4.77 7.25
N LEU A 204 -9.77 4.61 6.34
CA LEU A 204 -10.25 3.39 5.70
C LEU A 204 -10.40 3.52 4.18
N ALA A 205 -10.28 2.37 3.50
CA ALA A 205 -10.62 2.20 2.08
C ALA A 205 -9.86 3.13 1.11
N ASN A 206 -8.64 3.53 1.46
CA ASN A 206 -7.75 4.28 0.57
C ASN A 206 -7.00 3.32 -0.36
N ASN A 207 -7.64 2.89 -1.45
CA ASN A 207 -7.06 1.98 -2.43
C ASN A 207 -7.29 2.44 -3.89
N ASN A 208 -7.18 3.75 -4.10
CA ASN A 208 -7.03 4.42 -5.38
C ASN A 208 -6.31 5.77 -5.16
N GLU A 209 -5.70 6.33 -6.20
CA GLU A 209 -5.02 7.63 -6.16
C GLU A 209 -5.82 8.74 -6.90
N VAL A 210 -6.91 8.38 -7.59
CA VAL A 210 -7.75 9.33 -8.35
C VAL A 210 -8.38 10.38 -7.43
N ASN A 211 -7.85 11.62 -7.49
CA ASN A 211 -8.33 12.76 -6.71
C ASN A 211 -8.59 12.38 -5.25
N ARG A 212 -7.68 11.60 -4.66
CA ARG A 212 -7.89 10.85 -3.40
C ARG A 212 -8.28 11.71 -2.20
N THR A 213 -8.11 13.03 -2.25
CA THR A 213 -8.56 13.95 -1.20
C THR A 213 -10.05 14.28 -1.27
N THR A 214 -10.67 14.17 -2.45
CA THR A 214 -12.06 14.61 -2.71
C THR A 214 -12.96 13.50 -3.24
N THR A 215 -12.43 12.35 -3.66
CA THR A 215 -13.23 11.18 -4.03
C THR A 215 -13.75 10.44 -2.80
N SER A 216 -14.92 9.81 -2.95
CA SER A 216 -15.57 9.03 -1.90
C SER A 216 -15.49 7.53 -2.18
N SER A 217 -15.01 6.81 -1.18
CA SER A 217 -15.15 5.36 -1.06
C SER A 217 -16.53 5.06 -0.49
N ASP A 218 -17.47 4.69 -1.37
CA ASP A 218 -18.85 4.38 -0.99
C ASP A 218 -18.96 2.91 -0.54
N LEU A 219 -18.92 2.71 0.77
CA LEU A 219 -18.95 1.40 1.42
C LEU A 219 -20.35 1.11 1.96
N ARG A 220 -21.11 0.24 1.28
CA ARG A 220 -22.32 -0.34 1.89
C ARG A 220 -21.92 -1.10 3.17
N PRO A 221 -22.80 -1.21 4.19
CA PRO A 221 -22.45 -1.77 5.48
C PRO A 221 -21.74 -3.14 5.42
N ARG A 222 -22.18 -4.03 4.52
CA ARG A 222 -21.52 -5.33 4.32
C ARG A 222 -20.09 -5.20 3.82
N VAL A 223 -19.80 -4.28 2.89
CA VAL A 223 -18.44 -4.08 2.37
C VAL A 223 -17.55 -3.47 3.45
N GLN A 224 -18.05 -2.45 4.15
CA GLN A 224 -17.32 -1.83 5.27
C GLN A 224 -16.92 -2.87 6.32
N HIS A 225 -17.88 -3.64 6.85
CA HIS A 225 -17.64 -4.57 7.95
C HIS A 225 -16.97 -5.89 7.53
N GLU A 226 -17.38 -6.50 6.41
CA GLU A 226 -16.90 -7.83 6.00
C GLU A 226 -15.58 -7.79 5.22
N TYR A 227 -15.19 -6.62 4.70
CA TYR A 227 -14.02 -6.48 3.83
C TYR A 227 -13.02 -5.45 4.37
N ASP A 228 -13.35 -4.16 4.35
CA ASP A 228 -12.37 -3.10 4.66
C ASP A 228 -11.96 -3.09 6.15
N GLU A 229 -12.90 -3.07 7.11
CA GLU A 229 -12.59 -3.14 8.55
C GLU A 229 -11.94 -4.47 8.94
N ALA A 230 -12.32 -5.57 8.26
CA ALA A 230 -11.83 -6.91 8.53
C ALA A 230 -10.32 -7.06 8.28
N ALA A 231 -9.70 -6.17 7.50
CA ALA A 231 -8.26 -6.14 7.28
C ALA A 231 -7.47 -5.47 8.42
N PHE A 232 -8.08 -4.51 9.13
CA PHE A 232 -7.45 -3.78 10.24
C PHE A 232 -7.61 -4.50 11.57
N ARG A 233 -8.82 -5.02 11.81
CA ARG A 233 -9.23 -5.56 13.10
C ARG A 233 -8.28 -6.62 13.69
N PRO A 234 -7.76 -7.61 12.95
CA PRO A 234 -6.93 -8.67 13.54
C PRO A 234 -5.64 -8.16 14.22
N ALA A 235 -4.95 -7.20 13.60
CA ALA A 235 -3.71 -6.67 14.15
C ALA A 235 -3.96 -5.76 15.37
N VAL A 236 -5.10 -5.06 15.40
CA VAL A 236 -5.53 -4.27 16.58
C VAL A 236 -5.93 -5.19 17.73
N GLU A 237 -6.74 -6.22 17.48
CA GLU A 237 -7.17 -7.20 18.51
C GLU A 237 -5.99 -7.99 19.11
N ALA A 238 -4.89 -8.13 18.36
CA ALA A 238 -3.68 -8.81 18.80
C ALA A 238 -2.67 -7.90 19.51
N ASP A 239 -2.96 -6.60 19.67
CA ASP A 239 -2.02 -5.59 20.15
C ASP A 239 -0.70 -5.55 19.33
N ALA A 240 -0.78 -5.93 18.04
CA ALA A 240 0.34 -5.91 17.10
C ALA A 240 0.55 -4.51 16.47
N THR A 241 -0.30 -3.55 16.81
CA THR A 241 -0.24 -2.15 16.42
C THR A 241 -0.58 -1.26 17.61
N THR A 242 -0.11 -0.02 17.57
CA THR A 242 -0.39 1.00 18.58
C THR A 242 -1.40 2.05 18.13
N GLY A 243 -1.94 1.93 16.91
CA GLY A 243 -3.00 2.81 16.41
C GLY A 243 -3.25 2.63 14.92
N VAL A 244 -4.08 3.53 14.37
CA VAL A 244 -4.34 3.62 12.93
C VAL A 244 -4.06 5.03 12.41
N MET A 245 -3.68 5.12 11.14
CA MET A 245 -3.58 6.38 10.40
C MET A 245 -4.86 6.58 9.59
N ALA A 246 -5.56 7.69 9.83
CA ALA A 246 -6.74 8.07 9.07
C ALA A 246 -6.37 8.44 7.62
N SER A 247 -7.18 8.04 6.64
CA SER A 247 -6.90 8.25 5.22
C SER A 247 -7.30 9.63 4.69
N TYR A 248 -6.88 9.91 3.45
CA TYR A 248 -7.23 11.15 2.73
C TYR A 248 -8.67 11.22 2.23
N ASN A 249 -9.20 10.08 1.78
CA ASN A 249 -10.45 10.03 1.02
C ASN A 249 -11.67 10.37 1.86
N LEU A 250 -12.78 10.61 1.18
CA LEU A 250 -14.06 10.57 1.84
C LEU A 250 -14.47 9.09 1.98
N VAL A 251 -15.10 8.72 3.10
CA VAL A 251 -15.80 7.44 3.25
C VAL A 251 -17.27 7.76 3.41
N ASN A 252 -18.09 7.25 2.51
CA ASN A 252 -19.52 7.54 2.47
C ASN A 252 -19.79 9.07 2.53
N GLY A 253 -19.01 9.86 1.78
CA GLY A 253 -19.12 11.32 1.69
C GLY A 253 -18.54 12.14 2.85
N ARG A 254 -17.98 11.53 3.90
CA ARG A 254 -17.30 12.23 5.02
C ARG A 254 -15.77 12.11 4.88
N PRO A 255 -14.98 13.19 5.05
CA PRO A 255 -13.52 13.06 5.13
C PRO A 255 -13.10 12.10 6.24
N ASP A 256 -12.23 11.15 5.93
CA ASP A 256 -11.94 10.09 6.90
C ASP A 256 -11.13 10.56 8.11
N THR A 257 -10.41 11.68 7.97
CA THR A 257 -9.76 12.41 9.08
C THR A 257 -10.73 12.85 10.19
N VAL A 258 -12.04 12.93 9.90
CA VAL A 258 -13.08 13.24 10.90
C VAL A 258 -14.12 12.11 11.02
N ASN A 259 -13.76 10.88 10.61
CA ASN A 259 -14.64 9.73 10.73
C ASN A 259 -14.71 9.24 12.19
N PRO A 260 -15.91 9.25 12.83
CA PRO A 260 -16.05 8.82 14.21
C PRO A 260 -15.72 7.35 14.44
N ASP A 261 -15.63 6.51 13.40
CA ASP A 261 -15.25 5.10 13.54
C ASP A 261 -13.84 4.93 14.15
N LEU A 262 -12.96 5.94 14.03
CA LEU A 262 -11.65 5.95 14.69
C LEU A 262 -11.77 5.81 16.22
N ASP A 263 -12.83 6.34 16.82
CA ASP A 263 -13.12 6.25 18.25
C ASP A 263 -14.22 5.21 18.55
N ASP A 264 -15.36 5.31 17.87
CA ASP A 264 -16.57 4.51 18.11
C ASP A 264 -16.39 3.02 17.73
N VAL A 265 -15.45 2.71 16.82
CA VAL A 265 -15.24 1.34 16.29
C VAL A 265 -13.83 0.83 16.60
N VAL A 266 -12.78 1.50 16.12
CA VAL A 266 -11.40 0.98 16.17
C VAL A 266 -10.93 0.76 17.61
N ARG A 267 -11.20 1.71 18.52
CA ARG A 267 -10.80 1.58 19.92
C ARG A 267 -11.52 0.44 20.66
N THR A 268 -12.65 -0.06 20.14
CA THR A 268 -13.38 -1.18 20.76
C THR A 268 -12.71 -2.54 20.52
N TRP A 269 -11.75 -2.60 19.60
CA TRP A 269 -11.08 -3.86 19.23
C TRP A 269 -9.96 -4.25 20.18
N THR A 270 -9.47 -3.33 21.01
CA THR A 270 -8.48 -3.62 22.04
C THR A 270 -8.87 -2.98 23.37
N SER A 271 -8.26 -3.46 24.45
CA SER A 271 -8.31 -2.81 25.76
C SER A 271 -7.19 -1.79 25.99
N ARG A 272 -6.27 -1.65 25.02
CA ARG A 272 -5.11 -0.77 25.09
C ARG A 272 -5.40 0.59 24.44
N ASP A 273 -4.76 1.62 24.98
CA ASP A 273 -4.80 2.95 24.39
C ASP A 273 -4.10 2.96 23.02
N LEU A 274 -4.80 3.51 22.04
CA LEU A 274 -4.34 3.69 20.66
C LEU A 274 -3.94 5.14 20.40
N LEU A 275 -2.82 5.34 19.70
CA LEU A 275 -2.34 6.59 19.14
C LEU A 275 -2.74 6.65 17.66
N ASN A 276 -3.90 7.24 17.40
CA ASN A 276 -4.39 7.46 16.04
C ASN A 276 -3.78 8.75 15.48
N VAL A 277 -3.31 8.70 14.24
CA VAL A 277 -2.64 9.82 13.57
C VAL A 277 -3.34 10.17 12.27
N THR A 278 -3.14 11.38 11.77
CA THR A 278 -3.58 11.72 10.41
C THR A 278 -2.53 11.30 9.39
N ASP A 279 -2.97 11.00 8.16
CA ASP A 279 -2.05 11.00 7.01
C ASP A 279 -1.46 12.41 6.80
N ALA A 280 -0.36 12.49 6.06
CA ALA A 280 0.42 13.71 5.89
C ALA A 280 -0.36 14.81 5.13
N PHE A 281 -0.49 16.00 5.71
CA PHE A 281 -1.29 17.12 5.20
C PHE A 281 -2.80 16.90 5.19
N ALA A 282 -3.31 15.76 5.70
CA ALA A 282 -4.74 15.51 5.78
C ALA A 282 -5.53 16.53 6.63
N PRO A 283 -5.00 17.09 7.74
CA PRO A 283 -5.71 18.13 8.50
C PRO A 283 -6.01 19.37 7.66
N GLY A 284 -5.01 19.90 6.95
CA GLY A 284 -5.15 21.04 6.05
C GLY A 284 -6.20 20.83 4.95
N ASN A 285 -6.35 19.60 4.44
CA ASN A 285 -7.33 19.27 3.41
C ASN A 285 -8.77 19.58 3.82
N LEU A 286 -9.11 19.50 5.13
CA LEU A 286 -10.45 19.80 5.64
C LEU A 286 -10.91 21.22 5.30
N THR A 287 -9.96 22.16 5.21
CA THR A 287 -10.22 23.56 4.82
C THR A 287 -9.77 23.87 3.40
N GLY A 288 -8.79 23.13 2.89
CA GLY A 288 -8.28 23.20 1.52
C GLY A 288 -9.18 22.45 0.55
N ASP A 289 -8.63 21.42 -0.09
CA ASP A 289 -9.29 20.71 -1.20
C ASP A 289 -10.69 20.17 -0.87
N GLN A 290 -10.96 19.74 0.36
CA GLN A 290 -12.25 19.18 0.74
C GLN A 290 -13.29 20.25 1.07
N GLN A 291 -12.86 21.46 1.46
CA GLN A 291 -13.72 22.57 1.89
C GLN A 291 -14.82 22.13 2.88
N TYR A 292 -14.51 21.14 3.72
CA TYR A 292 -15.49 20.50 4.60
C TYR A 292 -15.73 21.32 5.87
N TYR A 293 -14.71 22.03 6.36
CA TYR A 293 -14.82 23.02 7.43
C TYR A 293 -14.33 24.39 6.96
N PRO A 294 -14.94 25.49 7.46
CA PRO A 294 -14.56 26.85 7.07
C PRO A 294 -13.23 27.29 7.69
N THR A 295 -12.80 26.69 8.81
CA THR A 295 -11.57 27.07 9.51
C THR A 295 -10.84 25.84 10.06
N LEU A 296 -9.52 25.97 10.23
CA LEU A 296 -8.69 24.90 10.78
C LEU A 296 -9.05 24.59 12.25
N ALA A 297 -9.47 25.60 13.02
CA ALA A 297 -9.95 25.41 14.39
C ALA A 297 -11.19 24.51 14.45
N GLU A 298 -12.13 24.65 13.51
CA GLU A 298 -13.29 23.74 13.43
C GLU A 298 -12.90 22.34 12.94
N GLY A 299 -11.99 22.25 11.96
CA GLY A 299 -11.49 20.99 11.42
C GLY A 299 -10.73 20.16 12.45
N ASP A 300 -9.71 20.75 13.09
CA ASP A 300 -8.88 20.08 14.10
C ASP A 300 -9.69 19.71 15.34
N ALA A 301 -10.66 20.55 15.74
CA ALA A 301 -11.58 20.21 16.82
C ALA A 301 -12.47 19.01 16.47
N ALA A 302 -12.91 18.90 15.23
CA ALA A 302 -13.67 17.74 14.76
C ALA A 302 -12.81 16.49 14.67
N ALA A 303 -11.56 16.60 14.22
CA ALA A 303 -10.62 15.49 14.14
C ALA A 303 -10.30 14.91 15.53
N LEU A 304 -9.98 15.75 16.52
CA LEU A 304 -9.77 15.31 17.91
C LEU A 304 -10.99 14.56 18.46
N LYS A 305 -12.19 15.10 18.25
CA LYS A 305 -13.44 14.46 18.69
C LYS A 305 -13.81 13.20 17.93
N ALA A 306 -13.29 13.03 16.71
CA ALA A 306 -13.46 11.82 15.92
C ALA A 306 -12.49 10.71 16.37
N GLY A 307 -11.44 11.05 17.14
CA GLY A 307 -10.50 10.10 17.72
C GLY A 307 -9.06 10.21 17.18
N ILE A 308 -8.70 11.31 16.50
CA ILE A 308 -7.30 11.63 16.13
C ILE A 308 -6.55 12.16 17.35
N ASP A 309 -5.33 11.68 17.55
CA ASP A 309 -4.47 12.09 18.67
C ASP A 309 -3.28 12.95 18.22
N SER A 310 -2.72 12.70 17.03
CA SER A 310 -1.58 13.43 16.46
C SER A 310 -1.84 13.90 15.02
N PHE A 311 -1.53 15.17 14.76
CA PHE A 311 -1.68 15.85 13.47
C PHE A 311 -0.37 15.83 12.68
N THR A 312 -0.41 15.24 11.49
CA THR A 312 0.69 15.26 10.51
C THR A 312 0.40 16.34 9.47
N ASP A 313 0.89 17.56 9.69
CA ASP A 313 0.69 18.68 8.77
C ASP A 313 1.87 19.67 8.85
N ASN A 314 1.96 20.59 7.90
CA ASN A 314 2.87 21.75 7.90
C ASN A 314 4.36 21.42 8.14
N ASN A 315 4.76 20.18 7.86
CA ASN A 315 6.12 19.67 8.06
C ASN A 315 6.60 19.91 9.51
N GLY A 316 7.76 20.53 9.69
CA GLY A 316 8.31 20.82 11.03
C GLY A 316 7.67 22.00 11.74
N ASP A 317 6.75 22.74 11.12
CA ASP A 317 6.12 23.92 11.71
C ASP A 317 4.81 23.58 12.44
N SER A 318 4.88 23.46 13.76
CA SER A 318 3.72 23.16 14.60
C SER A 318 2.80 24.37 14.86
N ALA A 319 3.18 25.58 14.42
CA ALA A 319 2.45 26.80 14.77
C ALA A 319 0.99 26.80 14.27
N PRO A 320 0.66 26.33 13.05
CA PRO A 320 -0.72 26.29 12.57
C PRO A 320 -1.60 25.38 13.43
N THR A 321 -1.20 24.13 13.67
CA THR A 321 -1.93 23.16 14.50
C THR A 321 -2.15 23.69 15.93
N THR A 322 -1.07 24.15 16.58
CA THR A 322 -1.17 24.63 17.97
C THR A 322 -2.04 25.88 18.08
N THR A 323 -2.02 26.77 17.08
CA THR A 323 -2.89 27.95 17.02
C THR A 323 -4.36 27.56 16.81
N ALA A 324 -4.63 26.61 15.92
CA ALA A 324 -5.98 26.11 15.67
C ALA A 324 -6.60 25.47 16.91
N VAL A 325 -5.86 24.61 17.61
CA VAL A 325 -6.33 23.98 18.87
C VAL A 325 -6.58 25.02 19.97
N LYS A 326 -5.68 26.01 20.13
CA LYS A 326 -5.89 27.11 21.10
C LYS A 326 -7.15 27.92 20.78
N SER A 327 -7.37 28.23 19.50
CA SER A 327 -8.56 28.93 19.04
C SER A 327 -9.83 28.11 19.30
N ALA A 328 -9.79 26.80 19.05
CA ALA A 328 -10.89 25.89 19.31
C ALA A 328 -11.25 25.81 20.81
N LEU A 329 -10.25 25.81 21.71
CA LEU A 329 -10.48 25.89 23.16
C LEU A 329 -11.09 27.25 23.55
N ALA A 330 -10.53 28.36 23.06
CA ALA A 330 -10.99 29.71 23.39
C ALA A 330 -12.44 29.97 22.93
N THR A 331 -12.88 29.32 21.85
CA THR A 331 -14.22 29.45 21.28
C THR A 331 -15.19 28.37 21.77
N GLY A 332 -14.76 27.44 22.63
CA GLY A 332 -15.58 26.36 23.18
C GLY A 332 -15.88 25.22 22.20
N LEU A 333 -15.17 25.17 21.06
CA LEU A 333 -15.20 24.02 20.15
C LEU A 333 -14.52 22.80 20.77
N LEU A 334 -13.50 23.00 21.60
CA LEU A 334 -12.86 21.95 22.40
C LEU A 334 -12.97 22.26 23.89
N LYS A 335 -12.90 21.21 24.70
CA LYS A 335 -12.60 21.27 26.14
C LYS A 335 -11.16 20.81 26.37
N GLU A 336 -10.56 21.23 27.48
CA GLU A 336 -9.25 20.71 27.88
C GLU A 336 -9.25 19.18 28.02
N SER A 337 -10.37 18.57 28.44
CA SER A 337 -10.53 17.12 28.49
C SER A 337 -10.36 16.41 27.14
N ASP A 338 -10.69 17.09 26.03
CA ASP A 338 -10.51 16.54 24.68
C ASP A 338 -9.01 16.48 24.33
N VAL A 339 -8.25 17.51 24.72
CA VAL A 339 -6.79 17.54 24.60
C VAL A 339 -6.12 16.52 25.53
N ASP A 340 -6.60 16.43 26.78
CA ASP A 340 -6.09 15.48 27.76
C ASP A 340 -6.20 14.03 27.27
N THR A 341 -7.30 13.70 26.61
CA THR A 341 -7.54 12.37 26.05
C THR A 341 -6.49 12.05 24.97
N ALA A 342 -6.34 12.91 23.98
CA ALA A 342 -5.35 12.72 22.91
C ALA A 342 -3.91 12.63 23.43
N VAL A 343 -3.53 13.54 24.33
CA VAL A 343 -2.19 13.55 24.93
C VAL A 343 -1.95 12.30 25.78
N SER A 344 -2.97 11.79 26.48
CA SER A 344 -2.82 10.55 27.25
C SER A 344 -2.43 9.35 26.38
N HIS A 345 -3.00 9.24 25.18
CA HIS A 345 -2.68 8.18 24.23
C HIS A 345 -1.23 8.29 23.70
N ILE A 346 -0.79 9.51 23.36
CA ILE A 346 0.60 9.80 22.97
C ILE A 346 1.57 9.39 24.08
N LEU A 347 1.32 9.85 25.31
CA LEU A 347 2.15 9.55 26.46
C LEU A 347 2.15 8.05 26.79
N ALA A 348 1.03 7.35 26.61
CA ALA A 348 0.96 5.90 26.81
C ALA A 348 1.89 5.15 25.86
N VAL A 349 1.97 5.55 24.58
CA VAL A 349 2.95 4.98 23.63
C VAL A 349 4.39 5.28 24.08
N ARG A 350 4.68 6.53 24.46
CA ARG A 350 6.04 6.94 24.87
C ARG A 350 6.52 6.25 26.14
N VAL A 351 5.63 6.04 27.12
CA VAL A 351 5.88 5.21 28.32
C VAL A 351 6.22 3.78 27.92
N ARG A 352 5.41 3.15 27.07
CA ARG A 352 5.63 1.77 26.61
C ARG A 352 6.90 1.60 25.77
N LEU A 353 7.33 2.64 25.04
CA LEU A 353 8.60 2.65 24.32
C LEU A 353 9.84 2.72 25.24
N GLY A 354 9.65 2.91 26.54
CA GLY A 354 10.71 2.97 27.54
C GLY A 354 11.40 4.33 27.64
N GLU A 355 10.84 5.41 27.07
CA GLU A 355 11.47 6.74 27.10
C GLU A 355 11.79 7.20 28.52
N PHE A 356 10.90 6.91 29.46
CA PHE A 356 11.00 7.33 30.86
C PHE A 356 11.61 6.25 31.76
N ASP A 357 12.10 5.15 31.17
CA ASP A 357 12.69 4.03 31.88
C ASP A 357 14.22 4.16 31.91
N PRO A 358 14.90 3.61 32.94
CA PRO A 358 16.35 3.59 32.99
C PRO A 358 16.95 2.97 31.72
N ASN A 359 17.91 3.67 31.11
CA ASN A 359 18.61 3.25 29.89
C ASN A 359 17.69 2.98 28.68
N GLY A 360 16.48 3.57 28.62
CA GLY A 360 15.55 3.39 27.50
C GLY A 360 14.74 2.10 27.54
N GLY A 361 14.64 1.45 28.71
CA GLY A 361 13.84 0.24 28.92
C GLY A 361 14.40 -1.01 28.23
N THR A 362 13.52 -1.95 27.90
CA THR A 362 13.86 -3.28 27.36
C THR A 362 14.73 -3.26 26.11
N TYR A 363 14.54 -2.26 25.23
CA TYR A 363 15.19 -2.19 23.92
C TYR A 363 16.21 -1.06 23.77
N GLY A 364 16.48 -0.31 24.84
CA GLY A 364 17.36 0.86 24.79
C GLY A 364 18.85 0.57 24.52
N SER A 365 19.26 -0.70 24.61
CA SER A 365 20.63 -1.12 24.30
C SER A 365 20.90 -1.45 22.82
N ILE A 366 19.87 -1.48 21.97
CA ILE A 366 20.05 -1.74 20.54
C ILE A 366 20.74 -0.53 19.90
N ASP A 367 21.83 -0.77 19.19
CA ASP A 367 22.65 0.25 18.55
C ASP A 367 22.70 0.07 17.02
N GLN A 368 23.33 1.02 16.33
CA GLN A 368 23.47 1.01 14.87
C GLN A 368 24.18 -0.23 14.28
N SER A 369 24.82 -1.09 15.09
CA SER A 369 25.51 -2.30 14.58
C SER A 369 24.55 -3.35 14.00
N VAL A 370 23.25 -3.24 14.31
CA VAL A 370 22.22 -4.12 13.75
C VAL A 370 21.80 -3.74 12.33
N ILE A 371 22.05 -2.50 11.90
CA ILE A 371 21.65 -1.99 10.58
C ILE A 371 22.38 -2.75 9.48
N ASN A 372 21.62 -3.41 8.60
CA ASN A 372 22.16 -4.26 7.54
C ASN A 372 23.15 -5.33 8.07
N SER A 373 22.86 -5.88 9.25
CA SER A 373 23.67 -6.96 9.83
C SER A 373 23.68 -8.20 8.92
N PRO A 374 24.70 -9.07 9.00
CA PRO A 374 24.72 -10.33 8.22
C PRO A 374 23.50 -11.22 8.45
N ALA A 375 22.87 -11.15 9.63
CA ALA A 375 21.64 -11.86 9.92
C ALA A 375 20.46 -11.28 9.10
N HIS A 376 20.34 -9.96 9.03
CA HIS A 376 19.30 -9.29 8.24
C HIS A 376 19.52 -9.49 6.73
N GLN A 377 20.77 -9.50 6.26
CA GLN A 377 21.12 -9.84 4.88
C GLN A 377 20.68 -11.26 4.50
N LYS A 378 20.96 -12.25 5.36
CA LYS A 378 20.49 -13.62 5.17
C LYS A 378 18.96 -13.68 5.14
N LEU A 379 18.30 -12.96 6.05
CA LEU A 379 16.84 -12.92 6.12
C LEU A 379 16.22 -12.27 4.87
N ALA A 380 16.83 -11.22 4.31
CA ALA A 380 16.39 -10.60 3.07
C ALA A 380 16.44 -11.58 1.88
N ARG A 381 17.54 -12.36 1.77
CA ARG A 381 17.64 -13.43 0.75
C ARG A 381 16.59 -14.53 0.94
N GLU A 382 16.37 -14.94 2.19
CA GLU A 382 15.38 -15.96 2.55
C GLU A 382 13.97 -15.50 2.19
N ALA A 383 13.57 -14.30 2.62
CA ALA A 383 12.29 -13.69 2.26
C ALA A 383 12.11 -13.55 0.74
N ALA A 384 13.14 -13.08 0.03
CA ALA A 384 13.10 -12.97 -1.43
C ALA A 384 12.91 -14.33 -2.12
N ALA A 385 13.65 -15.36 -1.71
CA ALA A 385 13.56 -16.69 -2.32
C ALA A 385 12.22 -17.37 -2.04
N GLU A 386 11.67 -17.19 -0.83
CA GLU A 386 10.38 -17.75 -0.45
C GLU A 386 9.18 -17.03 -1.04
N SER A 387 9.33 -15.73 -1.37
CA SER A 387 8.29 -14.94 -2.02
C SER A 387 8.09 -15.28 -3.50
N ALA A 388 9.11 -15.84 -4.16
CA ALA A 388 9.10 -16.10 -5.59
C ALA A 388 8.01 -17.13 -5.99
N VAL A 389 7.19 -16.76 -6.98
CA VAL A 389 6.05 -17.59 -7.43
C VAL A 389 6.33 -18.17 -8.80
N LEU A 390 6.35 -19.50 -8.88
CA LEU A 390 6.45 -20.21 -10.14
C LEU A 390 5.08 -20.20 -10.85
N LEU A 391 4.94 -19.36 -11.88
CA LEU A 391 3.69 -19.18 -12.61
C LEU A 391 3.49 -20.24 -13.70
N LYS A 392 4.59 -20.73 -14.28
CA LYS A 392 4.56 -21.77 -15.32
C LYS A 392 5.86 -22.53 -15.34
N ASN A 393 5.78 -23.85 -15.52
CA ASN A 393 6.94 -24.71 -15.69
C ASN A 393 6.63 -25.90 -16.60
N LYS A 394 6.55 -25.65 -17.91
CA LYS A 394 6.26 -26.69 -18.91
C LYS A 394 7.45 -27.65 -19.01
N ASP A 395 7.17 -28.95 -19.12
CA ASP A 395 8.15 -30.02 -19.32
C ASP A 395 9.30 -30.06 -18.28
N GLY A 396 9.13 -29.41 -17.13
CA GLY A 396 10.13 -29.36 -16.06
C GLY A 396 11.41 -28.62 -16.45
N VAL A 397 11.29 -27.52 -17.21
CA VAL A 397 12.42 -26.64 -17.57
C VAL A 397 13.17 -26.14 -16.34
N LEU A 398 12.43 -25.77 -15.28
CA LEU A 398 12.97 -25.44 -13.98
C LEU A 398 12.82 -26.62 -13.00
N PRO A 399 13.79 -26.82 -12.08
CA PRO A 399 15.02 -26.05 -11.92
C PRO A 399 16.02 -26.33 -13.05
N LEU A 400 16.83 -25.32 -13.38
CA LEU A 400 17.95 -25.44 -14.30
C LEU A 400 18.93 -26.50 -13.80
N LYS A 401 19.43 -27.31 -14.74
CA LYS A 401 20.46 -28.30 -14.42
C LYS A 401 21.77 -27.57 -14.16
N THR A 402 22.53 -28.00 -13.17
CA THR A 402 23.89 -27.49 -12.92
C THR A 402 24.87 -27.74 -14.07
N SER A 403 24.51 -28.62 -15.01
CA SER A 403 25.24 -28.81 -16.28
C SER A 403 25.02 -27.66 -17.28
N ALA A 404 23.96 -26.87 -17.14
CA ALA A 404 23.73 -25.66 -17.93
C ALA A 404 24.62 -24.54 -17.41
N LYS A 405 25.89 -24.53 -17.87
CA LYS A 405 26.89 -23.57 -17.41
C LYS A 405 26.94 -22.32 -18.29
N ASN A 406 26.42 -22.40 -19.51
CA ASN A 406 26.39 -21.27 -20.45
C ASN A 406 25.01 -20.60 -20.43
N VAL A 407 24.77 -19.78 -19.40
CA VAL A 407 23.55 -18.98 -19.26
C VAL A 407 23.84 -17.53 -19.65
N THR A 408 22.89 -16.91 -20.34
CA THR A 408 22.88 -15.46 -20.59
C THR A 408 21.61 -14.88 -19.99
N VAL A 409 21.75 -13.75 -19.28
CA VAL A 409 20.64 -13.01 -18.68
C VAL A 409 20.38 -11.76 -19.53
N VAL A 410 19.14 -11.49 -19.93
CA VAL A 410 18.82 -10.35 -20.78
C VAL A 410 17.53 -9.64 -20.34
N GLY A 411 17.36 -8.39 -20.74
CA GLY A 411 16.19 -7.56 -20.42
C GLY A 411 16.51 -6.42 -19.47
N PRO A 412 15.61 -5.42 -19.35
CA PRO A 412 15.90 -4.15 -18.71
C PRO A 412 16.20 -4.25 -17.21
N LEU A 413 15.88 -5.39 -16.59
CA LEU A 413 16.12 -5.70 -15.19
C LEU A 413 17.20 -6.78 -14.99
N ALA A 414 17.93 -7.16 -16.05
CA ALA A 414 18.94 -8.21 -15.99
C ALA A 414 20.13 -7.87 -15.09
N ASP A 415 20.52 -6.59 -15.06
CA ASP A 415 21.73 -6.11 -14.39
C ASP A 415 21.50 -4.79 -13.63
N THR A 416 20.30 -4.62 -13.07
CA THR A 416 19.95 -3.47 -12.23
C THR A 416 18.92 -3.89 -11.19
N LEU A 417 18.89 -3.18 -10.06
CA LEU A 417 17.81 -3.23 -9.07
C LEU A 417 17.36 -1.80 -8.79
N TYR A 418 16.05 -1.63 -8.56
CA TYR A 418 15.48 -0.31 -8.27
C TYR A 418 14.93 -0.25 -6.85
N THR A 419 15.01 0.95 -6.27
CA THR A 419 14.29 1.31 -5.05
C THR A 419 12.93 1.92 -5.38
N ASP A 420 11.91 1.63 -4.56
CA ASP A 420 10.61 2.29 -4.55
C ASP A 420 10.55 3.48 -3.57
N TRP A 421 9.38 4.11 -3.46
CA TRP A 421 9.18 5.31 -2.64
C TRP A 421 9.39 5.08 -1.13
N TYR A 422 9.01 3.91 -0.63
CA TYR A 422 8.99 3.54 0.79
C TYR A 422 10.13 2.58 1.14
N SER A 423 11.28 2.74 0.48
CA SER A 423 12.47 1.94 0.70
C SER A 423 13.64 2.75 1.29
N GLY A 424 14.52 2.06 2.01
CA GLY A 424 15.84 2.58 2.34
C GLY A 424 16.76 2.59 1.11
N THR A 425 17.92 3.24 1.23
CA THR A 425 18.98 3.10 0.23
C THR A 425 19.56 1.68 0.31
N LEU A 426 19.65 0.98 -0.82
CA LEU A 426 20.29 -0.34 -0.87
C LEU A 426 21.74 -0.26 -0.34
N PRO A 427 22.11 -1.04 0.69
CA PRO A 427 23.49 -1.06 1.21
C PRO A 427 24.47 -1.65 0.19
N TYR A 428 23.97 -2.59 -0.60
CA TYR A 428 24.56 -3.22 -1.78
C TYR A 428 23.42 -3.74 -2.66
N ALA A 429 23.72 -4.16 -3.89
CA ALA A 429 22.74 -4.74 -4.81
C ALA A 429 23.33 -6.00 -5.46
N VAL A 430 22.58 -7.10 -5.46
CA VAL A 430 22.92 -8.31 -6.22
C VAL A 430 21.91 -8.46 -7.35
N THR A 431 22.31 -8.12 -8.57
CA THR A 431 21.43 -8.18 -9.74
C THR A 431 21.13 -9.63 -10.16
N PRO A 432 20.09 -9.89 -10.98
CA PRO A 432 19.85 -11.22 -11.51
C PRO A 432 21.06 -11.83 -12.23
N ALA A 433 21.83 -11.03 -12.98
CA ALA A 433 23.08 -11.45 -13.60
C ALA A 433 24.15 -11.81 -12.55
N ASP A 434 24.34 -10.98 -11.51
CA ASP A 434 25.31 -11.23 -10.44
C ASP A 434 25.02 -12.53 -9.69
N GLY A 435 23.75 -12.74 -9.30
CA GLY A 435 23.35 -13.93 -8.55
C GLY A 435 23.56 -15.22 -9.33
N ILE A 436 23.21 -15.22 -10.62
CA ILE A 436 23.43 -16.38 -11.51
C ILE A 436 24.94 -16.59 -11.74
N ALA A 437 25.73 -15.52 -11.92
CA ALA A 437 27.18 -15.62 -12.04
C ALA A 437 27.83 -16.21 -10.79
N ALA A 438 27.42 -15.75 -9.61
CA ALA A 438 27.87 -16.27 -8.32
C ALA A 438 27.52 -17.75 -8.16
N LYS A 439 26.30 -18.14 -8.53
CA LYS A 439 25.83 -19.53 -8.49
C LYS A 439 26.62 -20.46 -9.41
N LEU A 440 27.04 -19.98 -10.58
CA LEU A 440 27.84 -20.74 -11.54
C LEU A 440 29.35 -20.69 -11.26
N GLY A 441 29.81 -19.76 -10.42
CA GLY A 441 31.23 -19.50 -10.20
C GLY A 441 31.94 -18.98 -11.46
N ALA A 442 31.21 -18.33 -12.38
CA ALA A 442 31.72 -17.84 -13.65
C ALA A 442 30.89 -16.63 -14.13
N SER A 443 31.50 -15.75 -14.92
CA SER A 443 30.80 -14.62 -15.54
C SER A 443 29.71 -15.12 -16.50
N VAL A 444 28.53 -14.54 -16.43
CA VAL A 444 27.45 -14.77 -17.41
C VAL A 444 27.37 -13.62 -18.39
N GLY A 445 26.90 -13.90 -19.61
CA GLY A 445 26.58 -12.83 -20.54
C GLY A 445 25.37 -12.04 -20.04
N SER A 446 25.42 -10.71 -20.17
CA SER A 446 24.29 -9.83 -19.85
C SER A 446 24.00 -8.86 -21.00
N SER A 447 22.72 -8.50 -21.20
CA SER A 447 22.29 -7.42 -22.10
C SER A 447 20.95 -6.87 -21.65
N GLU A 448 20.85 -5.55 -21.46
CA GLU A 448 19.58 -4.92 -21.06
C GLU A 448 18.47 -5.01 -22.13
N GLY A 449 18.83 -5.35 -23.38
CA GLY A 449 17.85 -5.52 -24.45
C GLY A 449 17.17 -4.23 -24.92
N VAL A 450 17.68 -3.05 -24.51
CA VAL A 450 17.15 -1.73 -24.88
C VAL A 450 17.95 -1.09 -26.02
N ASP A 451 17.25 -0.37 -26.89
CA ASP A 451 17.88 0.30 -28.02
C ASP A 451 18.74 1.47 -27.55
N ARG A 452 19.92 1.62 -28.18
CA ARG A 452 20.68 2.87 -28.10
C ARG A 452 20.33 3.72 -29.30
N ILE A 453 19.83 4.92 -29.01
CA ILE A 453 19.35 5.87 -30.02
C ILE A 453 20.20 7.14 -30.02
N ALA A 454 20.21 7.83 -31.15
CA ALA A 454 20.61 9.23 -31.27
C ALA A 454 19.42 10.03 -31.81
N LEU A 455 19.20 11.21 -31.25
CA LEU A 455 18.11 12.10 -31.63
C LEU A 455 18.70 13.28 -32.40
N LYS A 456 18.41 13.35 -33.70
CA LYS A 456 18.98 14.35 -34.60
C LYS A 456 17.89 15.31 -35.07
N ASP A 457 18.04 16.58 -34.76
CA ASP A 457 17.13 17.60 -35.26
C ASP A 457 17.27 17.66 -36.79
N THR A 458 16.16 17.39 -37.47
CA THR A 458 16.09 17.33 -38.93
C THR A 458 16.25 18.70 -39.60
N ALA A 459 15.96 19.79 -38.87
CA ALA A 459 16.11 21.15 -39.39
C ALA A 459 17.57 21.64 -39.33
N THR A 460 18.25 21.41 -38.20
CA THR A 460 19.62 21.91 -37.99
C THR A 460 20.72 20.88 -38.26
N GLY A 461 20.37 19.59 -38.28
CA GLY A 461 21.30 18.48 -38.40
C GLY A 461 22.12 18.21 -37.14
N LYS A 462 21.84 18.89 -36.02
CA LYS A 462 22.49 18.72 -34.72
C LYS A 462 21.86 17.56 -33.95
N TYR A 463 22.61 17.01 -32.99
CA TYR A 463 22.14 15.96 -32.10
C TYR A 463 21.82 16.51 -30.71
N VAL A 464 20.85 15.89 -30.04
CA VAL A 464 20.71 15.99 -28.59
C VAL A 464 21.94 15.35 -27.95
N THR A 465 22.62 16.10 -27.09
CA THR A 465 23.89 15.72 -26.46
C THR A 465 23.87 15.97 -24.96
N ALA A 466 24.56 15.13 -24.20
CA ALA A 466 24.57 15.13 -22.74
C ALA A 466 26.01 15.19 -22.18
N GLY A 467 26.16 15.73 -20.97
CA GLY A 467 27.46 15.88 -20.33
C GLY A 467 28.06 14.54 -19.89
N ALA A 468 29.35 14.32 -20.17
CA ALA A 468 30.05 13.08 -19.78
C ALA A 468 30.49 13.04 -18.30
N SER A 469 30.27 14.11 -17.54
CA SER A 469 30.68 14.19 -16.14
C SER A 469 29.78 13.35 -15.23
N GLN A 470 30.29 12.90 -14.08
CA GLN A 470 29.48 12.23 -13.06
C GLN A 470 28.41 13.14 -12.45
N ALA A 471 28.62 14.46 -12.43
CA ALA A 471 27.58 15.41 -12.03
C ALA A 471 26.51 15.63 -13.11
N GLY A 472 26.68 15.02 -14.30
CA GLY A 472 25.87 15.33 -15.47
C GLY A 472 26.23 16.69 -16.07
N GLY A 473 25.35 17.18 -16.93
CA GLY A 473 25.35 18.54 -17.47
C GLY A 473 24.03 18.81 -18.20
N ALA A 474 23.78 20.09 -18.51
CA ALA A 474 22.62 20.45 -19.32
C ALA A 474 22.69 19.77 -20.69
N LEU A 475 21.57 19.21 -21.14
CA LEU A 475 21.42 18.68 -22.48
C LEU A 475 21.47 19.82 -23.49
N LYS A 476 22.10 19.56 -24.65
CA LYS A 476 22.26 20.55 -25.71
C LYS A 476 22.01 19.97 -27.09
N GLU A 477 21.58 20.81 -28.01
CA GLU A 477 21.75 20.58 -29.44
C GLU A 477 23.13 21.02 -29.91
N SER A 478 23.94 20.04 -30.33
CA SER A 478 25.30 20.30 -30.81
C SER A 478 25.67 19.41 -32.00
N THR A 479 26.81 19.70 -32.61
CA THR A 479 27.38 18.86 -33.69
C THR A 479 28.22 17.70 -33.14
N GLU A 480 28.29 17.54 -31.82
CA GLU A 480 28.99 16.43 -31.19
C GLU A 480 28.27 15.10 -31.51
N THR A 481 29.04 14.03 -31.65
CA THR A 481 28.57 12.69 -32.01
C THR A 481 29.20 11.65 -31.09
N GLY A 482 28.86 10.37 -31.28
CA GLY A 482 29.35 9.30 -30.41
C GLY A 482 28.58 9.24 -29.10
N VAL A 483 29.22 8.80 -28.02
CA VAL A 483 28.54 8.49 -26.74
C VAL A 483 27.86 9.70 -26.10
N ALA A 484 28.34 10.93 -26.37
CA ALA A 484 27.70 12.16 -25.90
C ALA A 484 26.31 12.39 -26.54
N ALA A 485 26.10 11.90 -27.76
CA ALA A 485 24.86 12.03 -28.54
C ALA A 485 23.94 10.80 -28.44
N GLN A 486 24.26 9.84 -27.56
CA GLN A 486 23.62 8.54 -27.50
C GLN A 486 22.89 8.32 -26.17
N PHE A 487 21.70 7.74 -26.26
CA PHE A 487 20.86 7.42 -25.11
C PHE A 487 20.33 5.99 -25.21
N ASP A 488 20.41 5.24 -24.12
CA ASP A 488 19.67 3.99 -23.98
C ASP A 488 18.21 4.34 -23.65
N ALA A 489 17.26 3.85 -24.46
CA ALA A 489 15.84 4.16 -24.34
C ALA A 489 15.06 2.97 -23.76
N PHE A 490 14.56 3.14 -22.53
CA PHE A 490 13.80 2.12 -21.82
C PHE A 490 12.30 2.40 -21.98
N ASP A 491 11.55 1.41 -22.46
CA ASP A 491 10.08 1.43 -22.55
C ASP A 491 9.48 0.75 -21.31
N TRP A 492 8.70 1.51 -20.55
CA TRP A 492 8.04 1.06 -19.33
C TRP A 492 6.52 0.85 -19.52
N GLY A 493 6.03 0.94 -20.76
CA GLY A 493 4.62 0.83 -21.10
C GLY A 493 3.88 2.17 -21.07
N SER A 494 2.61 2.16 -21.49
CA SER A 494 1.74 3.35 -21.56
C SER A 494 2.32 4.53 -22.34
N GLY A 495 3.24 4.28 -23.29
CA GLY A 495 3.92 5.32 -24.07
C GLY A 495 5.09 6.01 -23.36
N ILE A 496 5.32 5.70 -22.09
CA ILE A 496 6.37 6.31 -21.28
C ILE A 496 7.71 5.62 -21.51
N VAL A 497 8.72 6.42 -21.84
CA VAL A 497 10.12 6.02 -21.92
C VAL A 497 10.98 6.84 -20.96
N THR A 498 12.10 6.24 -20.54
CA THR A 498 13.18 6.95 -19.83
C THR A 498 14.44 6.89 -20.67
N LEU A 499 15.21 7.98 -20.71
CA LEU A 499 16.45 8.09 -21.47
C LEU A 499 17.65 8.07 -20.51
N ARG A 500 18.57 7.13 -20.72
CA ARG A 500 19.84 7.07 -19.96
C ARG A 500 20.99 7.45 -20.89
N SER A 501 21.74 8.49 -20.54
CA SER A 501 22.86 8.94 -21.37
C SER A 501 23.98 7.90 -21.40
N ALA A 502 24.43 7.54 -22.61
CA ALA A 502 25.59 6.67 -22.78
C ALA A 502 26.92 7.34 -22.36
N ALA A 503 26.92 8.67 -22.17
CA ALA A 503 28.11 9.43 -21.81
C ALA A 503 28.54 9.21 -20.35
N ASN A 504 27.58 9.01 -19.44
CA ASN A 504 27.86 8.85 -18.01
C ASN A 504 26.99 7.80 -17.30
N GLY A 505 26.05 7.15 -18.00
CA GLY A 505 25.18 6.11 -17.44
C GLY A 505 24.05 6.63 -16.57
N LYS A 506 23.69 7.91 -16.67
CA LYS A 506 22.66 8.55 -15.83
C LYS A 506 21.41 8.90 -16.62
N TYR A 507 20.26 8.86 -15.95
CA TYR A 507 18.97 9.20 -16.51
C TYR A 507 18.83 10.70 -16.72
N VAL A 508 18.22 11.04 -17.85
CA VAL A 508 17.83 12.40 -18.20
C VAL A 508 16.57 12.77 -17.41
N GLY A 509 16.56 13.94 -16.81
CA GLY A 509 15.35 14.52 -16.22
C GLY A 509 15.32 16.04 -16.29
N TYR A 510 14.17 16.61 -16.00
CA TYR A 510 14.00 18.06 -15.87
C TYR A 510 14.42 18.51 -14.47
N ASN A 511 15.17 19.62 -14.36
CA ASN A 511 15.63 20.16 -13.07
C ASN A 511 14.95 21.49 -12.70
N TRP A 512 13.72 21.73 -13.18
CA TRP A 512 12.98 22.99 -13.03
C TRP A 512 13.53 24.16 -13.86
N SER A 513 14.56 23.93 -14.68
CA SER A 513 15.10 24.94 -15.61
C SER A 513 15.38 24.35 -16.99
N ASN A 514 16.15 23.27 -17.06
CA ASN A 514 16.58 22.60 -18.28
C ASN A 514 16.64 21.08 -18.06
N PHE A 515 16.96 20.33 -19.11
CA PHE A 515 17.16 18.89 -19.01
C PHE A 515 18.61 18.55 -18.65
N VAL A 516 18.80 17.63 -17.71
CA VAL A 516 20.12 17.21 -17.21
C VAL A 516 20.21 15.69 -17.08
N ASN A 517 21.40 15.12 -17.22
CA ASN A 517 21.67 13.69 -17.07
C ASN A 517 22.41 13.36 -15.76
N ASP A 518 21.78 13.62 -14.62
CA ASP A 518 22.41 13.52 -13.29
C ASP A 518 21.77 12.47 -12.35
N GLN A 519 20.67 11.84 -12.76
CA GLN A 519 19.91 10.89 -11.95
C GLN A 519 20.40 9.44 -12.11
N VAL A 520 20.48 8.70 -11.01
CA VAL A 520 20.92 7.28 -11.02
C VAL A 520 19.77 6.34 -11.44
N GLN A 521 18.54 6.71 -11.13
CA GLN A 521 17.30 6.04 -11.55
C GLN A 521 16.16 7.08 -11.57
N PRO A 522 15.02 6.78 -12.22
CA PRO A 522 13.80 7.53 -11.98
C PRO A 522 13.41 7.50 -10.49
N ASN A 523 13.15 8.67 -9.91
CA ASN A 523 12.82 8.86 -8.50
C ASN A 523 12.16 10.24 -8.28
N GLY A 524 11.94 10.62 -7.02
CA GLY A 524 11.42 11.94 -6.65
C GLY A 524 9.89 12.03 -6.68
N TRP A 525 9.34 13.02 -5.95
CA TRP A 525 7.90 13.11 -5.76
C TRP A 525 7.19 13.37 -7.09
N TYR A 526 7.77 14.30 -7.83
CA TYR A 526 7.57 14.43 -9.26
C TYR A 526 8.67 13.64 -9.94
N VAL A 527 8.31 12.54 -10.61
CA VAL A 527 9.30 11.70 -11.32
C VAL A 527 9.63 12.36 -12.64
N GLN A 528 10.68 13.18 -12.65
CA GLN A 528 11.02 14.09 -13.73
C GLN A 528 11.82 13.44 -14.88
N GLN A 529 11.91 12.11 -14.92
CA GLN A 529 12.74 11.38 -15.89
C GLN A 529 11.91 10.70 -17.00
N GLN A 530 10.66 11.13 -17.16
CA GLN A 530 9.67 10.53 -18.05
C GLN A 530 9.52 11.33 -19.35
N PHE A 531 9.47 10.61 -20.47
CA PHE A 531 9.28 11.18 -21.80
C PHE A 531 8.33 10.33 -22.63
N GLU A 532 7.68 10.96 -23.60
CA GLU A 532 6.99 10.29 -24.70
C GLU A 532 7.70 10.65 -26.02
N LEU A 533 7.93 9.64 -26.86
CA LEU A 533 8.44 9.84 -28.22
C LEU A 533 7.24 9.91 -29.18
N GLU A 534 6.66 11.11 -29.33
CA GLU A 534 5.49 11.34 -30.18
C GLU A 534 5.89 11.31 -31.66
N GLN A 535 5.58 10.22 -32.37
CA GLN A 535 5.81 10.13 -33.80
C GLN A 535 4.87 11.06 -34.58
N GLN A 536 5.41 11.78 -35.56
CA GLN A 536 4.68 12.68 -36.46
C GLN A 536 4.40 12.01 -37.82
N ASP A 537 3.49 12.59 -38.61
CA ASP A 537 3.08 12.07 -39.93
C ASP A 537 4.24 11.96 -40.94
N ASP A 538 5.25 12.81 -40.79
CA ASP A 538 6.47 12.81 -41.62
C ASP A 538 7.53 11.78 -41.17
N GLY A 539 7.24 11.01 -40.11
CA GLY A 539 8.12 10.00 -39.54
C GLY A 539 9.16 10.53 -38.54
N THR A 540 9.22 11.84 -38.30
CA THR A 540 10.01 12.44 -37.23
C THR A 540 9.34 12.25 -35.85
N TYR A 541 10.05 12.61 -34.79
CA TYR A 541 9.56 12.51 -33.41
C TYR A 541 9.67 13.86 -32.71
N LEU A 542 8.64 14.19 -31.95
CA LEU A 542 8.73 15.20 -30.90
C LEU A 542 9.03 14.49 -29.58
N LEU A 543 9.93 15.07 -28.78
CA LEU A 543 10.14 14.62 -27.42
C LEU A 543 9.22 15.39 -26.49
N ARG A 544 8.18 14.74 -25.99
CA ARG A 544 7.33 15.29 -24.95
C ARG A 544 7.85 14.89 -23.58
N TYR A 545 8.03 15.87 -22.71
CA TYR A 545 8.26 15.68 -21.29
C TYR A 545 6.97 15.23 -20.61
N ALA A 546 7.06 14.14 -19.84
CA ALA A 546 5.93 13.49 -19.18
C ALA A 546 6.17 13.34 -17.67
N GLY A 547 6.90 14.28 -17.05
CA GLY A 547 7.06 14.31 -15.59
C GLY A 547 5.72 14.45 -14.88
N TYR A 548 5.59 13.86 -13.69
CA TYR A 548 4.31 13.83 -12.99
C TYR A 548 3.76 15.20 -12.61
N GLU A 549 4.62 16.19 -12.40
CA GLU A 549 4.17 17.57 -12.18
C GLU A 549 3.40 18.15 -13.37
N THR A 550 3.58 17.60 -14.58
CA THR A 550 2.89 18.10 -15.79
C THR A 550 1.39 17.80 -15.79
N THR A 551 0.93 16.88 -14.93
CA THR A 551 -0.50 16.56 -14.77
C THR A 551 -1.17 17.37 -13.66
N GLU A 552 -0.40 18.16 -12.91
CA GLU A 552 -0.91 18.99 -11.83
C GLU A 552 -1.64 20.22 -12.36
N SER A 553 -2.69 20.63 -11.66
CA SER A 553 -3.55 21.76 -12.08
C SER A 553 -2.81 23.11 -12.13
N TRP A 554 -1.72 23.24 -11.39
CA TRP A 554 -0.89 24.45 -11.33
C TRP A 554 0.23 24.48 -12.39
N TRP A 555 0.47 23.39 -13.12
CA TRP A 555 1.49 23.35 -14.15
C TRP A 555 1.00 24.03 -15.43
N SER A 556 1.59 25.17 -15.77
CA SER A 556 1.29 25.93 -17.00
C SER A 556 2.45 25.96 -17.99
N ASN A 557 3.57 25.28 -17.69
CA ASN A 557 4.73 25.30 -18.57
C ASN A 557 4.50 24.42 -19.81
N PRO A 558 5.15 24.75 -20.94
CA PRO A 558 5.16 23.85 -22.08
C PRO A 558 5.76 22.48 -21.73
N VAL A 559 5.49 21.47 -22.56
CA VAL A 559 5.90 20.08 -22.29
C VAL A 559 6.72 19.45 -23.41
N TYR A 560 7.18 20.21 -24.41
CA TYR A 560 8.02 19.66 -25.47
C TYR A 560 9.47 20.08 -25.30
N LEU A 561 10.42 19.22 -25.69
CA LEU A 561 11.83 19.58 -25.74
C LEU A 561 12.13 20.46 -26.95
N GLY A 562 12.95 21.48 -26.72
CA GLY A 562 13.58 22.27 -27.78
C GLY A 562 14.67 23.20 -27.23
N PRO A 563 15.48 23.79 -28.11
CA PRO A 563 16.53 24.73 -27.71
C PRO A 563 15.93 26.03 -27.14
N THR A 564 16.27 26.37 -25.90
CA THR A 564 15.80 27.60 -25.22
C THR A 564 16.89 28.68 -25.11
N GLY A 565 18.15 28.32 -25.32
CA GLY A 565 19.31 29.22 -25.24
C GLY A 565 20.14 29.28 -26.54
N PRO A 566 20.93 30.36 -26.75
CA PRO A 566 21.76 30.52 -27.95
C PRO A 566 22.90 29.50 -28.04
N ASP A 567 23.24 28.85 -26.93
CA ASP A 567 24.25 27.79 -26.87
C ASP A 567 23.70 26.39 -27.14
N GLY A 568 22.41 26.30 -27.53
CA GLY A 568 21.71 25.06 -27.85
C GLY A 568 21.18 24.31 -26.63
N THR A 569 21.23 24.88 -25.41
CA THR A 569 20.67 24.24 -24.21
C THR A 569 19.19 23.89 -24.41
N LEU A 570 18.82 22.66 -24.06
CA LEU A 570 17.46 22.15 -24.19
C LEU A 570 16.63 22.42 -22.94
N GLY A 571 15.44 22.96 -23.17
CA GLY A 571 14.43 23.20 -22.15
C GLY A 571 13.02 22.90 -22.69
N LEU A 572 12.02 23.43 -22.01
CA LEU A 572 10.62 23.27 -22.37
C LEU A 572 10.19 24.36 -23.37
N VAL A 573 9.55 23.94 -24.45
CA VAL A 573 8.99 24.80 -25.51
C VAL A 573 7.58 24.36 -25.88
N GLU A 574 6.81 25.28 -26.48
CA GLU A 574 5.49 24.97 -27.04
C GLU A 574 5.59 23.95 -28.16
N LYS A 575 4.50 23.21 -28.43
CA LYS A 575 4.49 22.18 -29.49
C LYS A 575 4.92 22.73 -30.84
N SER A 576 4.50 23.95 -31.18
CA SER A 576 4.86 24.62 -32.45
C SER A 576 6.34 25.03 -32.54
N GLY A 577 7.04 25.10 -31.40
CA GLY A 577 8.47 25.39 -31.31
C GLY A 577 9.33 24.16 -31.01
N ALA A 578 8.72 22.98 -30.90
CA ALA A 578 9.42 21.73 -30.64
C ALA A 578 10.30 21.34 -31.83
N ALA A 579 11.49 20.82 -31.55
CA ALA A 579 12.38 20.31 -32.59
C ALA A 579 11.88 18.95 -33.10
N HIS A 580 12.00 18.74 -34.41
CA HIS A 580 11.61 17.49 -35.07
C HIS A 580 12.84 16.59 -35.20
N TYR A 581 12.89 15.54 -34.37
CA TYR A 581 14.03 14.64 -34.31
C TYR A 581 13.84 13.40 -35.20
N SER A 582 14.87 13.02 -35.97
CA SER A 582 15.00 11.63 -36.40
C SER A 582 15.46 10.79 -35.20
N LYS A 583 14.92 9.57 -35.09
CA LYS A 583 15.32 8.59 -34.08
C LYS A 583 16.21 7.55 -34.74
N ASP A 584 17.51 7.77 -34.68
CA ASP A 584 18.50 6.89 -35.29
C ASP A 584 18.85 5.78 -34.30
N VAL A 585 18.48 4.54 -34.60
CA VAL A 585 18.88 3.37 -33.79
C VAL A 585 20.34 3.07 -34.08
N VAL A 586 21.23 3.56 -33.21
CA VAL A 586 22.68 3.34 -33.27
C VAL A 586 23.01 1.88 -32.97
N ARG A 587 22.22 1.25 -32.09
CA ARG A 587 22.40 -0.14 -31.67
C ARG A 587 21.04 -0.73 -31.29
N SER A 588 20.70 -1.86 -31.90
CA SER A 588 19.47 -2.57 -31.55
C SER A 588 19.68 -3.43 -30.30
N GLY A 589 18.97 -3.10 -29.22
CA GLY A 589 19.02 -3.86 -27.96
C GLY A 589 18.48 -5.27 -28.12
N VAL A 590 17.36 -5.41 -28.83
CA VAL A 590 16.78 -6.73 -29.16
C VAL A 590 17.76 -7.56 -30.00
N GLY A 591 18.44 -6.94 -30.96
CA GLY A 591 19.47 -7.59 -31.78
C GLY A 591 20.65 -8.10 -30.96
N GLU A 592 21.16 -7.29 -30.02
CA GLU A 592 22.22 -7.68 -29.10
C GLU A 592 21.79 -8.82 -28.17
N ALA A 593 20.60 -8.73 -27.57
CA ALA A 593 20.07 -9.78 -26.71
C ALA A 593 19.93 -11.11 -27.47
N VAL A 594 19.39 -11.08 -28.70
CA VAL A 594 19.32 -12.25 -29.59
C VAL A 594 20.70 -12.83 -29.88
N ALA A 595 21.69 -11.99 -30.19
CA ALA A 595 23.06 -12.45 -30.43
C ALA A 595 23.67 -13.09 -29.16
N ALA A 596 23.41 -12.52 -27.98
CA ALA A 596 23.95 -12.96 -26.71
C ALA A 596 23.38 -14.31 -26.24
N VAL A 597 22.15 -14.66 -26.64
CA VAL A 597 21.49 -15.92 -26.22
C VAL A 597 21.68 -17.08 -27.20
N ARG A 598 22.14 -16.82 -28.43
CA ARG A 598 22.34 -17.87 -29.45
C ARG A 598 23.40 -18.88 -29.01
N GLY A 599 23.07 -20.17 -29.16
CA GLY A 599 23.98 -21.26 -28.79
C GLY A 599 24.21 -21.44 -27.28
N LYS A 600 23.49 -20.69 -26.44
CA LYS A 600 23.56 -20.81 -24.97
C LYS A 600 22.68 -21.96 -24.48
N ASP A 601 23.03 -22.51 -23.32
CA ASP A 601 22.27 -23.61 -22.71
C ASP A 601 20.87 -23.15 -22.29
N THR A 602 20.76 -21.89 -21.85
CA THR A 602 19.51 -21.26 -21.39
C THR A 602 19.62 -19.74 -21.56
N ALA A 603 18.50 -19.12 -21.94
CA ALA A 603 18.31 -17.68 -21.86
C ALA A 603 17.40 -17.34 -20.68
N VAL A 604 17.82 -16.44 -19.81
CA VAL A 604 16.96 -15.89 -18.74
C VAL A 604 16.59 -14.47 -19.13
N VAL A 605 15.30 -14.19 -19.30
CA VAL A 605 14.80 -12.87 -19.69
C VAL A 605 14.12 -12.23 -18.49
N VAL A 606 14.64 -11.10 -17.99
CA VAL A 606 14.11 -10.37 -16.84
C VAL A 606 13.43 -9.10 -17.33
N VAL A 607 12.11 -9.06 -17.19
CA VAL A 607 11.20 -7.99 -17.66
C VAL A 607 10.25 -7.60 -16.52
N GLY A 608 9.62 -6.44 -16.59
CA GLY A 608 8.71 -6.00 -15.53
C GLY A 608 8.50 -4.50 -15.51
N SER A 609 8.48 -3.93 -14.30
CA SER A 609 8.16 -2.51 -14.08
C SER A 609 9.33 -1.74 -13.48
N MET A 610 9.29 -0.42 -13.64
CA MET A 610 10.07 0.54 -12.85
C MET A 610 9.19 1.01 -11.68
N PRO A 611 9.57 0.85 -10.40
CA PRO A 611 8.70 1.18 -9.26
C PRO A 611 8.19 2.62 -9.21
N ALA A 612 8.89 3.55 -9.86
CA ALA A 612 8.52 4.96 -9.88
C ALA A 612 7.63 5.36 -11.07
N ILE A 613 7.31 4.46 -12.00
CA ILE A 613 6.64 4.77 -13.28
C ILE A 613 5.48 3.79 -13.50
N ASN A 614 4.36 4.30 -14.02
CA ASN A 614 3.15 3.52 -14.33
C ASN A 614 2.63 2.74 -13.09
N GLY A 615 2.40 3.47 -12.00
CA GLY A 615 1.90 2.94 -10.73
C GLY A 615 2.80 3.35 -9.58
N ARG A 616 2.36 4.33 -8.78
CA ARG A 616 2.96 4.70 -7.49
C ARG A 616 1.95 5.52 -6.67
N GLU A 617 2.34 5.96 -5.49
CA GLU A 617 1.58 6.99 -4.76
C GLU A 617 1.26 8.21 -5.64
N ALA A 618 0.02 8.72 -5.51
CA ALA A 618 -0.59 9.77 -6.33
C ALA A 618 -0.85 9.42 -7.80
N HIS A 619 -0.47 8.22 -8.28
CA HIS A 619 -0.56 7.85 -9.69
C HIS A 619 -1.01 6.39 -9.89
N ASP A 620 -2.29 6.20 -10.14
CA ASP A 620 -2.85 4.91 -10.54
C ASP A 620 -2.39 4.48 -11.95
N ARG A 621 -2.36 3.17 -12.17
CA ARG A 621 -2.13 2.59 -13.49
C ARG A 621 -3.33 2.79 -14.41
N THR A 622 -3.04 3.18 -15.64
CA THR A 622 -4.02 3.26 -16.72
C THR A 622 -4.13 1.96 -17.53
N ASP A 623 -3.12 1.10 -17.47
CA ASP A 623 -3.06 -0.20 -18.15
C ASP A 623 -2.49 -1.30 -17.22
N MET A 624 -2.64 -2.55 -17.64
CA MET A 624 -2.08 -3.73 -16.98
C MET A 624 -1.09 -4.52 -17.82
N GLY A 625 -0.79 -4.11 -19.05
CA GLY A 625 0.11 -4.80 -19.96
C GLY A 625 1.57 -4.79 -19.52
N LEU A 626 2.34 -5.74 -20.06
CA LEU A 626 3.79 -5.62 -20.09
C LEU A 626 4.15 -4.59 -21.19
N ALA A 627 5.22 -3.81 -20.97
CA ALA A 627 5.68 -2.84 -21.96
C ALA A 627 5.89 -3.49 -23.35
N PRO A 628 5.38 -2.88 -24.43
CA PRO A 628 5.45 -3.47 -25.77
C PRO A 628 6.86 -3.86 -26.23
N ALA A 629 7.88 -3.03 -25.95
CA ALA A 629 9.26 -3.37 -26.31
C ALA A 629 9.80 -4.58 -25.52
N GLN A 630 9.38 -4.74 -24.27
CA GLN A 630 9.76 -5.88 -23.44
C GLN A 630 9.09 -7.17 -23.92
N GLU A 631 7.82 -7.11 -24.32
CA GLU A 631 7.14 -8.24 -24.97
C GLU A 631 7.83 -8.65 -26.29
N ALA A 632 8.21 -7.66 -27.12
CA ALA A 632 8.94 -7.90 -28.35
C ALA A 632 10.32 -8.55 -28.10
N LEU A 633 11.04 -8.09 -27.07
CA LEU A 633 12.30 -8.68 -26.62
C LEU A 633 12.13 -10.15 -26.24
N VAL A 634 11.14 -10.48 -25.40
CA VAL A 634 10.87 -11.87 -24.98
C VAL A 634 10.60 -12.76 -26.20
N LYS A 635 9.77 -12.30 -27.14
CA LYS A 635 9.44 -13.04 -28.37
C LYS A 635 10.68 -13.31 -29.23
N ALA A 636 11.52 -12.30 -29.43
CA ALA A 636 12.74 -12.40 -30.22
C ALA A 636 13.79 -13.33 -29.57
N VAL A 637 14.02 -13.19 -28.27
CA VAL A 637 14.95 -14.05 -27.50
C VAL A 637 14.49 -15.49 -27.53
N ARG A 638 13.20 -15.76 -27.31
CA ARG A 638 12.63 -17.11 -27.40
C ARG A 638 12.81 -17.72 -28.78
N ALA A 639 12.61 -16.94 -29.85
CA ALA A 639 12.80 -17.41 -31.22
C ALA A 639 14.27 -17.80 -31.48
N ALA A 640 15.22 -17.08 -30.88
CA ALA A 640 16.64 -17.36 -30.99
C ALA A 640 17.12 -18.50 -30.07
N ASN A 641 16.49 -18.66 -28.90
CA ASN A 641 16.78 -19.72 -27.94
C ASN A 641 15.47 -20.28 -27.33
N PRO A 642 14.98 -21.45 -27.76
CA PRO A 642 13.73 -22.02 -27.25
C PRO A 642 13.80 -22.43 -25.77
N LYS A 643 14.99 -22.53 -25.18
CA LYS A 643 15.20 -22.77 -23.74
C LYS A 643 15.23 -21.43 -22.99
N THR A 644 14.15 -20.66 -23.15
CA THR A 644 13.99 -19.34 -22.52
C THR A 644 13.18 -19.46 -21.23
N VAL A 645 13.72 -18.96 -20.12
CA VAL A 645 13.00 -18.74 -18.86
C VAL A 645 12.71 -17.25 -18.75
N VAL A 646 11.46 -16.88 -18.44
CA VAL A 646 11.09 -15.48 -18.25
C VAL A 646 10.84 -15.22 -16.77
N ILE A 647 11.49 -14.18 -16.25
CA ILE A 647 11.27 -13.62 -14.91
C ILE A 647 10.48 -12.33 -15.10
N VAL A 648 9.33 -12.26 -14.45
CA VAL A 648 8.53 -11.04 -14.35
C VAL A 648 8.85 -10.42 -12.99
N GLU A 649 9.64 -9.35 -12.98
CA GLU A 649 10.06 -8.62 -11.79
C GLU A 649 9.25 -7.33 -11.68
N ASN A 650 8.13 -7.40 -10.95
CA ASN A 650 7.23 -6.28 -10.72
C ASN A 650 6.34 -6.49 -9.48
N SER A 651 5.83 -5.41 -8.92
CA SER A 651 4.98 -5.47 -7.72
C SER A 651 3.47 -5.45 -7.99
N TYR A 652 3.06 -5.63 -9.25
CA TYR A 652 1.66 -5.48 -9.68
C TYR A 652 1.22 -6.64 -10.58
N PRO A 653 -0.08 -6.96 -10.66
CA PRO A 653 -0.59 -7.92 -11.63
C PRO A 653 -0.38 -7.39 -13.06
N THR A 654 0.19 -8.23 -13.91
CA THR A 654 0.42 -7.89 -15.33
C THR A 654 -0.29 -8.87 -16.24
N THR A 655 -1.00 -8.32 -17.23
CA THR A 655 -1.62 -9.09 -18.29
C THR A 655 -0.51 -9.58 -19.24
N LEU A 656 -0.11 -10.85 -19.11
CA LEU A 656 0.98 -11.45 -19.89
C LEU A 656 0.57 -11.90 -21.31
N GLY A 657 -0.60 -11.48 -21.80
CA GLY A 657 -1.07 -11.73 -23.18
C GLY A 657 -0.82 -13.15 -23.70
N THR A 658 -0.19 -13.25 -24.88
CA THR A 658 0.18 -14.54 -25.48
C THR A 658 1.46 -15.13 -24.89
N LEU A 659 2.33 -14.32 -24.26
CA LEU A 659 3.56 -14.78 -23.62
C LEU A 659 3.27 -15.89 -22.62
N GLN A 660 2.20 -15.76 -21.84
CA GLN A 660 1.77 -16.78 -20.88
C GLN A 660 1.64 -18.18 -21.50
N LYS A 661 1.20 -18.28 -22.77
CA LYS A 661 1.06 -19.55 -23.49
C LYS A 661 2.35 -19.98 -24.18
N GLU A 662 3.12 -19.04 -24.70
CA GLU A 662 4.24 -19.29 -25.61
C GLU A 662 5.55 -19.68 -24.92
N VAL A 663 5.86 -19.09 -23.76
CA VAL A 663 7.14 -19.34 -23.07
C VAL A 663 7.10 -20.62 -22.23
N PRO A 664 8.20 -21.38 -22.11
CA PRO A 664 8.18 -22.67 -21.41
C PRO A 664 8.14 -22.52 -19.89
N ALA A 665 8.78 -21.49 -19.31
CA ALA A 665 8.78 -21.22 -17.88
C ALA A 665 8.57 -19.73 -17.58
N LEU A 666 7.78 -19.45 -16.54
CA LEU A 666 7.51 -18.12 -15.99
C LEU A 666 7.69 -18.16 -14.48
N LEU A 667 8.54 -17.29 -13.97
CA LEU A 667 8.67 -16.98 -12.55
C LEU A 667 8.26 -15.53 -12.34
N TRP A 668 7.57 -15.25 -11.24
CA TRP A 668 7.30 -13.89 -10.78
C TRP A 668 8.03 -13.64 -9.46
N THR A 669 8.63 -12.45 -9.36
CA THR A 669 9.15 -11.88 -8.13
C THR A 669 8.72 -10.42 -8.08
N THR A 670 8.58 -9.87 -6.88
CA THR A 670 8.50 -8.42 -6.73
C THR A 670 9.88 -7.79 -6.93
N HIS A 671 9.94 -6.46 -6.86
CA HIS A 671 11.18 -5.80 -6.46
C HIS A 671 11.55 -6.33 -5.07
N ALA A 672 12.55 -7.21 -5.02
CA ALA A 672 12.80 -8.09 -3.87
C ALA A 672 13.97 -7.62 -2.98
N GLY A 673 14.36 -6.35 -3.13
CA GLY A 673 15.43 -5.73 -2.35
C GLY A 673 16.83 -6.20 -2.71
N GLN A 674 17.77 -6.02 -1.78
CA GLN A 674 19.22 -6.12 -2.03
C GLN A 674 19.72 -7.52 -2.45
N GLU A 675 18.97 -8.57 -2.16
CA GLU A 675 19.33 -9.98 -2.41
C GLU A 675 18.57 -10.63 -3.58
N THR A 676 17.83 -9.83 -4.38
CA THR A 676 16.99 -10.29 -5.49
C THR A 676 17.71 -11.32 -6.38
N GLY A 677 18.93 -11.02 -6.83
CA GLY A 677 19.68 -11.90 -7.72
C GLY A 677 20.07 -13.24 -7.11
N ASN A 678 20.54 -13.25 -5.86
CA ASN A 678 20.89 -14.48 -5.16
C ASN A 678 19.65 -15.36 -4.92
N ALA A 679 18.54 -14.76 -4.50
CA ALA A 679 17.28 -15.46 -4.31
C ALA A 679 16.74 -16.05 -5.62
N LEU A 680 16.79 -15.30 -6.72
CA LEU A 680 16.43 -15.79 -8.04
C LEU A 680 17.32 -16.97 -8.45
N ALA A 681 18.63 -16.89 -8.22
CA ALA A 681 19.54 -17.99 -8.53
C ALA A 681 19.23 -19.25 -7.69
N ASP A 682 18.91 -19.10 -6.40
CA ASP A 682 18.53 -20.21 -5.52
C ASP A 682 17.30 -20.94 -6.06
N VAL A 683 16.28 -20.19 -6.49
CA VAL A 683 15.07 -20.77 -7.09
C VAL A 683 15.39 -21.39 -8.45
N LEU A 684 16.04 -20.65 -9.36
CA LEU A 684 16.30 -21.11 -10.73
C LEU A 684 17.10 -22.40 -10.77
N TYR A 685 18.06 -22.61 -9.88
CA TYR A 685 18.86 -23.84 -9.82
C TYR A 685 18.33 -24.86 -8.81
N GLY A 686 17.25 -24.55 -8.10
CA GLY A 686 16.53 -25.46 -7.21
C GLY A 686 17.24 -25.76 -5.90
N ASP A 687 18.08 -24.83 -5.42
CA ASP A 687 18.50 -24.78 -4.01
C ASP A 687 17.29 -24.50 -3.13
N THR A 688 16.42 -23.59 -3.60
CA THR A 688 15.09 -23.34 -3.06
C THR A 688 14.04 -23.91 -4.01
N ASN A 689 13.12 -24.70 -3.47
CA ASN A 689 11.93 -25.12 -4.20
C ASN A 689 10.85 -24.04 -4.03
N PRO A 690 10.40 -23.35 -5.10
CA PRO A 690 9.46 -22.24 -4.96
C PRO A 690 8.15 -22.72 -4.36
N ALA A 691 7.70 -22.00 -3.34
CA ALA A 691 6.46 -22.25 -2.63
C ALA A 691 5.59 -21.00 -2.47
N GLY A 692 6.06 -19.83 -2.94
CA GLY A 692 5.27 -18.62 -2.95
C GLY A 692 3.93 -18.81 -3.66
N ARG A 693 2.93 -18.03 -3.23
CA ARG A 693 1.56 -18.04 -3.78
C ARG A 693 1.08 -16.61 -3.99
N LEU A 694 0.45 -16.34 -5.13
CA LEU A 694 -0.15 -15.04 -5.42
C LEU A 694 -1.18 -14.65 -4.36
N THR A 695 -1.15 -13.41 -3.91
CA THR A 695 -2.04 -12.87 -2.88
C THR A 695 -3.21 -12.06 -3.44
N GLN A 696 -3.32 -12.00 -4.76
CA GLN A 696 -4.40 -11.32 -5.47
C GLN A 696 -4.68 -11.99 -6.82
N THR A 697 -5.88 -11.77 -7.35
CA THR A 697 -6.30 -12.30 -8.62
C THR A 697 -5.63 -11.54 -9.76
N TRP A 698 -4.93 -12.25 -10.64
CA TRP A 698 -4.43 -11.68 -11.88
C TRP A 698 -5.51 -11.81 -12.95
N TYR A 699 -6.15 -10.69 -13.28
CA TYR A 699 -7.19 -10.62 -14.31
C TYR A 699 -6.59 -10.82 -15.71
N ARG A 700 -7.42 -11.19 -16.69
CA ARG A 700 -6.96 -11.36 -18.08
C ARG A 700 -6.89 -10.05 -18.83
N SER A 701 -7.76 -9.12 -18.47
CA SER A 701 -7.91 -7.81 -19.11
C SER A 701 -8.36 -6.78 -18.10
N ALA A 702 -7.97 -5.52 -18.28
CA ALA A 702 -8.53 -4.40 -17.54
C ALA A 702 -10.05 -4.23 -17.78
N SER A 703 -10.57 -4.74 -18.90
CA SER A 703 -12.01 -4.78 -19.19
C SER A 703 -12.81 -5.71 -18.29
N ASP A 704 -12.14 -6.60 -17.54
CA ASP A 704 -12.78 -7.44 -16.51
C ASP A 704 -13.08 -6.64 -15.23
N LEU A 705 -12.59 -5.40 -15.12
CA LEU A 705 -12.69 -4.56 -13.94
C LEU A 705 -13.69 -3.42 -14.16
N PRO A 706 -14.50 -3.06 -13.13
CA PRO A 706 -15.32 -1.87 -13.16
C PRO A 706 -14.46 -0.60 -13.04
N SER A 707 -15.09 0.56 -12.81
CA SER A 707 -14.35 1.77 -12.41
C SER A 707 -13.49 1.49 -11.17
N ILE A 708 -12.30 2.09 -11.10
CA ILE A 708 -11.47 2.02 -9.89
C ILE A 708 -12.18 2.65 -8.68
N LEU A 709 -13.12 3.59 -8.90
CA LEU A 709 -13.93 4.20 -7.85
C LEU A 709 -15.13 3.34 -7.42
N ASP A 710 -15.31 2.13 -7.96
CA ASP A 710 -16.41 1.23 -7.58
C ASP A 710 -16.02 0.29 -6.44
N TYR A 711 -16.36 0.70 -5.22
CA TYR A 711 -16.00 0.01 -3.98
C TYR A 711 -16.96 -1.13 -3.59
N ASP A 712 -18.13 -1.27 -4.22
CA ASP A 712 -19.04 -2.39 -3.91
C ASP A 712 -18.58 -3.68 -4.59
N ILE A 713 -17.62 -4.36 -3.96
CA ILE A 713 -17.09 -5.65 -4.44
C ILE A 713 -18.16 -6.73 -4.57
N ILE A 714 -19.25 -6.62 -3.80
CA ILE A 714 -20.35 -7.58 -3.78
C ILE A 714 -21.22 -7.37 -5.02
N LYS A 715 -21.61 -6.13 -5.32
CA LYS A 715 -22.43 -5.82 -6.50
C LYS A 715 -21.66 -6.02 -7.80
N SER A 716 -20.42 -5.55 -7.83
CA SER A 716 -19.60 -5.51 -9.05
C SER A 716 -18.78 -6.77 -9.27
N ASP A 717 -19.05 -7.85 -8.51
CA ASP A 717 -18.46 -9.17 -8.69
C ASP A 717 -16.91 -9.14 -8.71
N ARG A 718 -16.30 -8.50 -7.70
CA ARG A 718 -14.84 -8.29 -7.65
C ARG A 718 -14.10 -9.29 -6.76
N THR A 719 -12.77 -9.34 -6.93
CA THR A 719 -11.82 -10.23 -6.23
C THR A 719 -12.13 -11.71 -6.48
N TYR A 720 -11.29 -12.63 -6.01
CA TYR A 720 -11.62 -14.05 -6.07
C TYR A 720 -12.92 -14.41 -5.33
N GLN A 721 -13.39 -13.56 -4.40
CA GLN A 721 -14.59 -13.80 -3.62
C GLN A 721 -15.87 -13.73 -4.46
N TYR A 722 -15.95 -12.81 -5.44
CA TYR A 722 -17.17 -12.63 -6.24
C TYR A 722 -16.96 -12.69 -7.75
N PHE A 723 -15.71 -12.64 -8.23
CA PHE A 723 -15.42 -12.67 -9.67
C PHE A 723 -15.85 -13.97 -10.33
N LYS A 724 -16.76 -13.84 -11.31
CA LYS A 724 -17.33 -14.96 -12.08
C LYS A 724 -16.56 -15.28 -13.35
N GLY A 725 -15.63 -14.41 -13.75
CA GLY A 725 -14.79 -14.61 -14.92
C GLY A 725 -13.68 -15.64 -14.69
N ARG A 726 -12.83 -15.82 -15.70
CA ARG A 726 -11.69 -16.75 -15.62
C ARG A 726 -10.39 -15.96 -15.43
N PRO A 727 -9.74 -16.02 -14.26
CA PRO A 727 -8.50 -15.30 -14.04
C PRO A 727 -7.36 -15.81 -14.94
N LEU A 728 -6.36 -14.96 -15.18
CA LEU A 728 -5.07 -15.35 -15.76
C LEU A 728 -4.33 -16.27 -14.79
N TYR A 729 -4.19 -15.81 -13.54
CA TYR A 729 -3.78 -16.60 -12.39
C TYR A 729 -4.71 -16.32 -11.21
N PRO A 730 -5.28 -17.34 -10.57
CA PRO A 730 -6.22 -17.15 -9.47
C PRO A 730 -5.50 -16.76 -8.17
N PHE A 731 -6.24 -16.17 -7.23
CA PHE A 731 -5.77 -15.99 -5.85
C PHE A 731 -5.24 -17.31 -5.26
N GLY A 732 -4.11 -17.24 -4.57
CA GLY A 732 -3.42 -18.38 -3.96
C GLY A 732 -2.65 -19.25 -4.94
N TYR A 733 -2.46 -18.85 -6.21
CA TYR A 733 -1.78 -19.66 -7.21
C TYR A 733 -0.25 -19.63 -7.08
N GLY A 734 0.38 -20.78 -7.26
CA GLY A 734 1.83 -20.93 -7.43
C GLY A 734 2.19 -22.39 -7.62
N LEU A 735 3.17 -22.67 -8.47
CA LEU A 735 3.65 -24.04 -8.71
C LEU A 735 4.83 -24.37 -7.79
N SER A 736 5.23 -25.65 -7.79
CA SER A 736 6.39 -26.17 -7.08
C SER A 736 7.19 -27.09 -8.01
N TYR A 737 8.46 -27.36 -7.68
CA TYR A 737 9.26 -28.41 -8.31
C TYR A 737 8.91 -29.83 -7.84
N THR A 738 7.95 -29.95 -6.92
CA THR A 738 7.35 -31.22 -6.53
C THR A 738 5.82 -31.17 -6.65
N THR A 739 5.15 -32.29 -6.38
CA THR A 739 3.69 -32.40 -6.43
C THR A 739 3.15 -32.85 -5.10
N PHE A 740 1.92 -32.44 -4.78
CA PHE A 740 1.28 -32.78 -3.51
C PHE A 740 -0.11 -33.36 -3.73
N ARG A 741 -0.45 -34.37 -2.93
CA ARG A 741 -1.79 -34.98 -2.87
C ARG A 741 -2.43 -34.68 -1.53
N TYR A 742 -3.72 -34.35 -1.56
CA TYR A 742 -4.51 -34.00 -0.38
C TYR A 742 -5.47 -35.13 -0.05
N GLY A 743 -5.60 -35.45 1.24
CA GLY A 743 -6.62 -36.36 1.76
C GLY A 743 -7.99 -35.70 1.89
N ALA A 744 -8.98 -36.46 2.37
CA ALA A 744 -10.28 -35.92 2.71
C ALA A 744 -10.19 -35.02 3.97
N PRO A 745 -10.80 -33.81 3.99
CA PRO A 745 -10.87 -33.00 5.19
C PRO A 745 -11.70 -33.69 6.26
N LYS A 746 -11.08 -33.95 7.41
CA LYS A 746 -11.73 -34.53 8.58
C LYS A 746 -12.07 -33.41 9.55
N ARG A 747 -13.34 -33.31 9.94
CA ARG A 747 -13.75 -32.37 11.00
C ARG A 747 -13.09 -32.77 12.33
N VAL A 748 -12.51 -31.79 13.02
CA VAL A 748 -11.99 -31.92 14.37
C VAL A 748 -12.49 -30.75 15.23
N ASP A 749 -12.17 -30.78 16.52
CA ASP A 749 -12.45 -29.64 17.38
C ASP A 749 -11.72 -28.38 16.87
N GLY A 750 -12.44 -27.27 16.80
CA GLY A 750 -11.92 -25.99 16.30
C GLY A 750 -11.56 -25.92 14.80
N GLY A 751 -11.86 -26.92 13.96
CA GLY A 751 -11.58 -26.83 12.51
C GLY A 751 -11.53 -28.15 11.75
N TYR A 752 -10.57 -28.27 10.83
CA TYR A 752 -10.39 -29.42 9.95
C TYR A 752 -8.94 -29.92 9.95
N GLU A 753 -8.76 -31.22 9.83
CA GLU A 753 -7.49 -31.88 9.56
C GLU A 753 -7.45 -32.43 8.13
N VAL A 754 -6.31 -32.25 7.45
CA VAL A 754 -6.09 -32.75 6.10
C VAL A 754 -4.71 -33.38 6.02
N ALA A 755 -4.63 -34.64 5.61
CA ALA A 755 -3.36 -35.27 5.29
C ALA A 755 -2.82 -34.74 3.96
N VAL A 756 -1.58 -34.28 3.93
CA VAL A 756 -0.90 -33.77 2.73
C VAL A 756 0.35 -34.59 2.50
N THR A 757 0.42 -35.24 1.35
CA THR A 757 1.56 -36.06 0.93
C THR A 757 2.34 -35.36 -0.17
N ASN A 758 3.65 -35.22 -0.02
CA ASN A 758 4.52 -34.89 -1.14
C ASN A 758 4.72 -36.13 -2.02
N THR A 759 4.16 -36.11 -3.23
CA THR A 759 4.17 -37.23 -4.17
C THR A 759 5.27 -37.14 -5.22
N GLY A 760 6.05 -36.06 -5.22
CA GLY A 760 7.16 -35.90 -6.15
C GLY A 760 8.49 -36.43 -5.59
N LYS A 761 9.58 -35.96 -6.21
CA LYS A 761 10.95 -36.45 -5.94
C LYS A 761 11.83 -35.44 -5.20
N ARG A 762 11.31 -34.25 -4.90
CA ARG A 762 12.04 -33.17 -4.22
C ARG A 762 11.31 -32.79 -2.95
N ALA A 763 12.07 -32.40 -1.92
CA ALA A 763 11.47 -31.72 -0.78
C ALA A 763 10.87 -30.38 -1.25
N GLY A 764 9.85 -29.92 -0.56
CA GLY A 764 9.22 -28.63 -0.86
C GLY A 764 8.12 -28.31 0.12
N ASP A 765 7.73 -27.05 0.11
CA ASP A 765 6.62 -26.56 0.91
C ASP A 765 5.34 -26.54 0.08
N GLU A 766 4.21 -26.77 0.77
CA GLU A 766 2.87 -26.58 0.24
C GLU A 766 2.12 -25.59 1.12
N VAL A 767 1.33 -24.71 0.50
CA VAL A 767 0.43 -23.79 1.21
C VAL A 767 -0.99 -24.32 1.06
N VAL A 768 -1.45 -25.01 2.10
CA VAL A 768 -2.78 -25.62 2.17
C VAL A 768 -3.79 -24.55 2.51
N GLN A 769 -4.77 -24.32 1.64
CA GLN A 769 -5.75 -23.23 1.76
C GLN A 769 -7.15 -23.81 1.97
N LEU A 770 -7.86 -23.33 2.99
CA LEU A 770 -9.24 -23.70 3.27
C LEU A 770 -10.17 -22.53 2.99
N TYR A 771 -11.10 -22.76 2.08
CA TYR A 771 -12.17 -21.84 1.74
C TYR A 771 -13.54 -22.35 2.18
N THR A 772 -14.45 -21.42 2.43
CA THR A 772 -15.86 -21.72 2.68
C THR A 772 -16.77 -21.04 1.66
N HIS A 773 -17.91 -21.68 1.36
CA HIS A 773 -18.99 -21.08 0.58
C HIS A 773 -20.34 -21.47 1.21
N GLN A 774 -21.15 -20.48 1.57
CA GLN A 774 -22.51 -20.72 2.07
C GLN A 774 -23.46 -20.95 0.89
N ARG A 775 -24.09 -22.12 0.83
CA ARG A 775 -24.90 -22.54 -0.33
C ARG A 775 -26.19 -21.73 -0.50
N ALA A 776 -26.76 -21.24 0.59
CA ALA A 776 -28.01 -20.50 0.59
C ALA A 776 -28.00 -19.46 1.72
N SER A 777 -28.39 -18.24 1.36
CA SER A 777 -28.62 -17.11 2.25
C SER A 777 -29.56 -16.14 1.53
N ARG A 778 -30.23 -15.27 2.27
CA ARG A 778 -30.90 -14.10 1.66
C ARG A 778 -29.88 -13.14 1.04
N ASP A 779 -28.69 -13.08 1.63
CA ASP A 779 -27.63 -12.17 1.27
C ASP A 779 -26.77 -12.82 0.19
N LYS A 780 -26.26 -12.00 -0.75
CA LYS A 780 -25.34 -12.50 -1.76
C LYS A 780 -24.07 -13.00 -1.07
N GLN A 781 -23.82 -14.30 -1.22
CA GLN A 781 -22.67 -14.99 -0.65
C GLN A 781 -21.50 -14.99 -1.64
N PRO A 782 -20.26 -14.89 -1.14
CA PRO A 782 -19.07 -15.05 -1.96
C PRO A 782 -18.98 -16.47 -2.50
N LEU A 783 -18.39 -16.61 -3.69
CA LEU A 783 -18.10 -17.89 -4.33
C LEU A 783 -17.17 -18.75 -3.48
N LYS A 784 -16.20 -18.10 -2.82
CA LYS A 784 -15.23 -18.70 -1.88
C LYS A 784 -14.72 -17.59 -0.93
N GLN A 785 -14.49 -17.93 0.33
CA GLN A 785 -13.78 -17.08 1.29
C GLN A 785 -12.70 -17.89 1.99
N LEU A 786 -11.47 -17.40 2.01
CA LEU A 786 -10.37 -17.98 2.78
C LEU A 786 -10.72 -17.85 4.27
N LYS A 787 -10.61 -18.97 5.00
CA LYS A 787 -10.85 -19.00 6.45
C LYS A 787 -9.67 -19.55 7.23
N ALA A 788 -8.77 -20.28 6.57
CA ALA A 788 -7.54 -20.76 7.17
C ALA A 788 -6.53 -21.13 6.08
N TYR A 789 -5.25 -21.05 6.42
CA TYR A 789 -4.18 -21.64 5.63
C TYR A 789 -3.07 -22.19 6.54
N THR A 790 -2.21 -23.02 5.97
CA THR A 790 -0.98 -23.46 6.63
C THR A 790 0.07 -23.78 5.59
N ARG A 791 1.26 -23.19 5.74
CA ARG A 791 2.44 -23.60 4.99
C ARG A 791 3.10 -24.80 5.68
N VAL A 792 3.43 -25.84 4.93
CA VAL A 792 3.99 -27.09 5.47
C VAL A 792 5.12 -27.62 4.59
N SER A 793 6.28 -27.87 5.20
CA SER A 793 7.43 -28.50 4.54
C SER A 793 7.34 -30.02 4.56
N LEU A 794 7.57 -30.66 3.42
CA LEU A 794 7.46 -32.11 3.24
C LEU A 794 8.63 -32.67 2.42
N LYS A 795 9.28 -33.72 2.93
CA LYS A 795 10.24 -34.56 2.17
C LYS A 795 9.50 -35.41 1.12
N PRO A 796 10.20 -35.92 0.08
CA PRO A 796 9.60 -36.85 -0.88
C PRO A 796 8.94 -38.06 -0.20
N GLY A 797 7.68 -38.34 -0.52
CA GLY A 797 6.89 -39.43 0.06
C GLY A 797 6.36 -39.17 1.47
N GLU A 798 6.80 -38.11 2.15
CA GLU A 798 6.31 -37.74 3.47
C GLU A 798 4.85 -37.32 3.43
N THR A 799 4.11 -37.70 4.46
CA THR A 799 2.74 -37.22 4.71
C THR A 799 2.69 -36.54 6.07
N LYS A 800 2.17 -35.31 6.12
CA LYS A 800 1.85 -34.62 7.37
C LYS A 800 0.36 -34.30 7.43
N THR A 801 -0.21 -34.33 8.63
CA THR A 801 -1.57 -33.86 8.86
C THR A 801 -1.51 -32.38 9.21
N VAL A 802 -2.18 -31.55 8.40
CA VAL A 802 -2.31 -30.10 8.60
C VAL A 802 -3.62 -29.80 9.30
N ARG A 803 -3.60 -28.93 10.30
CA ARG A 803 -4.79 -28.46 11.02
C ARG A 803 -5.15 -27.04 10.63
N LEU A 804 -6.36 -26.87 10.09
CA LEU A 804 -6.91 -25.62 9.57
C LEU A 804 -8.01 -25.16 10.53
N LYS A 805 -7.73 -24.10 11.30
CA LYS A 805 -8.62 -23.59 12.34
C LYS A 805 -9.78 -22.81 11.72
N VAL A 806 -11.01 -23.26 11.94
CA VAL A 806 -12.23 -22.56 11.52
C VAL A 806 -13.36 -22.88 12.49
N ARG A 807 -13.85 -21.86 13.18
CA ARG A 807 -14.95 -21.90 14.16
C ARG A 807 -16.25 -21.40 13.51
N PRO A 808 -17.43 -21.73 14.07
CA PRO A 808 -18.70 -21.21 13.57
C PRO A 808 -18.74 -19.67 13.49
N SER A 809 -18.13 -18.99 14.48
CA SER A 809 -18.03 -17.52 14.52
C SER A 809 -17.29 -16.94 13.32
N ASP A 810 -16.35 -17.67 12.74
CA ASP A 810 -15.53 -17.20 11.61
C ASP A 810 -16.34 -17.22 10.29
N LEU A 811 -17.56 -17.78 10.30
CA LEU A 811 -18.52 -17.76 9.21
C LEU A 811 -19.50 -16.59 9.28
N ALA A 812 -19.36 -15.70 10.27
CA ALA A 812 -20.26 -14.58 10.44
C ALA A 812 -20.21 -13.63 9.22
N HIS A 813 -21.37 -13.10 8.86
CA HIS A 813 -21.50 -11.98 7.91
C HIS A 813 -22.46 -10.93 8.49
N TRP A 814 -22.50 -9.76 7.87
CA TRP A 814 -23.27 -8.63 8.38
C TRP A 814 -24.72 -8.67 7.89
N ASP A 815 -25.65 -8.77 8.84
CA ASP A 815 -27.09 -8.72 8.58
C ASP A 815 -27.56 -7.26 8.53
N VAL A 816 -27.79 -6.76 7.31
CA VAL A 816 -28.29 -5.40 7.08
C VAL A 816 -29.74 -5.18 7.53
N THR A 817 -30.51 -6.23 7.83
CA THR A 817 -31.89 -6.06 8.31
C THR A 817 -31.97 -5.70 9.78
N ARG A 818 -30.97 -6.11 10.56
CA ARG A 818 -30.90 -5.92 12.01
C ARG A 818 -29.64 -5.17 12.46
N SER A 819 -28.73 -4.84 11.53
CA SER A 819 -27.45 -4.19 11.78
C SER A 819 -26.62 -4.91 12.83
N LYS A 820 -26.39 -6.22 12.62
CA LYS A 820 -25.53 -7.04 13.49
C LYS A 820 -24.81 -8.14 12.72
N TRP A 821 -23.72 -8.64 13.29
CA TRP A 821 -23.09 -9.88 12.84
C TRP A 821 -24.00 -11.10 13.08
N VAL A 822 -24.07 -12.00 12.11
CA VAL A 822 -24.87 -13.23 12.19
C VAL A 822 -24.10 -14.42 11.63
N VAL A 823 -24.20 -15.56 12.31
CA VAL A 823 -23.88 -16.87 11.74
C VAL A 823 -25.20 -17.54 11.40
N GLU A 824 -25.42 -17.86 10.13
CA GLU A 824 -26.67 -18.47 9.69
C GLU A 824 -26.70 -19.99 9.89
N SER A 825 -27.89 -20.52 10.20
CA SER A 825 -28.17 -21.94 10.05
C SER A 825 -28.16 -22.30 8.58
N GLY A 826 -27.27 -23.21 8.17
CA GLY A 826 -27.11 -23.52 6.75
C GLY A 826 -26.09 -24.62 6.48
N THR A 827 -25.98 -24.96 5.19
CA THR A 827 -24.92 -25.84 4.70
C THR A 827 -23.84 -25.01 4.03
N TYR A 828 -22.62 -25.18 4.52
CA TYR A 828 -21.42 -24.55 4.00
C TYR A 828 -20.58 -25.60 3.29
N ASP A 829 -20.14 -25.30 2.08
CA ASP A 829 -19.07 -26.05 1.44
C ASP A 829 -17.75 -25.70 2.12
N VAL A 830 -16.95 -26.72 2.42
CA VAL A 830 -15.57 -26.60 2.90
C VAL A 830 -14.67 -27.13 1.81
N LEU A 831 -13.88 -26.23 1.22
CA LEU A 831 -13.08 -26.46 0.03
C LEU A 831 -11.61 -26.36 0.43
N VAL A 832 -10.84 -27.43 0.28
CA VAL A 832 -9.40 -27.42 0.56
C VAL A 832 -8.64 -27.55 -0.74
N GLY A 833 -7.75 -26.60 -1.00
CA GLY A 833 -7.02 -26.49 -2.25
C GLY A 833 -5.61 -25.93 -2.09
N ALA A 834 -4.89 -25.93 -3.20
CA ALA A 834 -3.60 -25.26 -3.34
C ALA A 834 -3.72 -23.85 -3.94
N SER A 835 -4.92 -23.47 -4.36
CA SER A 835 -5.32 -22.11 -4.74
C SER A 835 -6.84 -22.02 -4.77
N SER A 836 -7.39 -20.83 -4.97
CA SER A 836 -8.84 -20.62 -5.09
C SER A 836 -9.47 -21.34 -6.28
N SER A 837 -8.69 -21.80 -7.28
CA SER A 837 -9.20 -22.59 -8.42
C SER A 837 -8.73 -24.05 -8.42
N ASP A 838 -7.66 -24.42 -7.72
CA ASP A 838 -7.19 -25.80 -7.56
C ASP A 838 -7.71 -26.41 -6.24
N ILE A 839 -9.02 -26.69 -6.20
CA ILE A 839 -9.67 -27.35 -5.06
C ILE A 839 -9.48 -28.87 -5.17
N ARG A 840 -8.61 -29.42 -4.32
CA ARG A 840 -8.20 -30.83 -4.34
C ARG A 840 -9.10 -31.73 -3.50
N SER A 841 -9.77 -31.17 -2.51
CA SER A 841 -10.64 -31.91 -1.61
C SER A 841 -11.80 -31.05 -1.12
N ARG A 842 -12.95 -31.66 -0.81
CA ARG A 842 -14.15 -30.94 -0.36
C ARG A 842 -14.98 -31.76 0.60
N THR A 843 -15.69 -31.08 1.48
CA THR A 843 -16.77 -31.65 2.32
C THR A 843 -17.83 -30.58 2.56
N SER A 844 -18.90 -30.92 3.29
CA SER A 844 -19.92 -29.97 3.71
C SER A 844 -19.99 -29.87 5.23
N TRP A 845 -20.37 -28.71 5.71
CA TRP A 845 -20.59 -28.43 7.12
C TRP A 845 -21.99 -27.88 7.35
N THR A 846 -22.80 -28.62 8.10
CA THR A 846 -24.07 -28.10 8.62
C THR A 846 -23.79 -27.29 9.89
N VAL A 847 -24.03 -25.99 9.81
CA VAL A 847 -23.85 -25.04 10.91
C VAL A 847 -25.21 -24.76 11.53
N ARG A 848 -25.26 -24.73 12.86
CA ARG A 848 -26.41 -24.24 13.62
C ARG A 848 -26.13 -22.80 14.03
N GLY A 849 -26.95 -21.90 13.54
CA GLY A 849 -26.92 -20.48 13.82
C GLY A 849 -28.33 -19.89 13.80
N GLU A 850 -28.45 -18.60 13.53
CA GLU A 850 -29.75 -17.94 13.37
C GLU A 850 -30.29 -18.09 11.93
N THR A 851 -31.56 -17.77 11.70
CA THR A 851 -32.06 -17.48 10.36
C THR A 851 -32.33 -15.99 10.30
N ILE A 852 -31.85 -15.30 9.27
CA ILE A 852 -32.17 -13.87 9.13
C ILE A 852 -33.67 -13.77 8.85
N PRO A 853 -34.45 -13.06 9.69
CA PRO A 853 -35.88 -12.93 9.49
C PRO A 853 -36.19 -12.09 8.25
N PRO A 854 -37.44 -12.13 7.76
CA PRO A 854 -37.94 -11.15 6.83
C PRO A 854 -37.73 -9.73 7.38
N ARG A 855 -37.48 -8.78 6.49
CA ARG A 855 -37.24 -7.39 6.87
C ARG A 855 -38.53 -6.77 7.40
N ASP A 856 -38.43 -6.19 8.59
CA ASP A 856 -39.52 -5.46 9.26
C ASP A 856 -39.35 -3.95 9.03
N LEU A 857 -40.02 -3.42 8.01
CA LEU A 857 -39.98 -1.99 7.69
C LEU A 857 -40.96 -1.14 8.53
N THR A 858 -41.67 -1.73 9.49
CA THR A 858 -42.50 -0.94 10.45
C THR A 858 -41.64 -0.19 11.46
N LYS A 859 -40.41 -0.68 11.66
CA LYS A 859 -39.34 -0.05 12.44
C LYS A 859 -38.56 0.95 11.60
N VAL A 860 -37.99 1.94 12.28
CA VAL A 860 -37.11 2.93 11.66
C VAL A 860 -35.92 2.20 11.04
N THR A 861 -35.80 2.31 9.72
CA THR A 861 -34.78 1.64 8.92
C THR A 861 -33.83 2.69 8.36
N ARG A 862 -32.52 2.47 8.49
CA ARG A 862 -31.48 3.26 7.83
C ARG A 862 -31.53 3.01 6.33
N ALA A 863 -31.49 4.06 5.52
CA ALA A 863 -31.54 3.91 4.07
C ALA A 863 -30.30 3.19 3.51
N GLU A 864 -29.13 3.38 4.14
CA GLU A 864 -27.87 2.71 3.77
C GLU A 864 -27.91 1.17 3.91
N ASN A 865 -28.87 0.63 4.66
CA ASN A 865 -29.06 -0.80 4.88
C ASN A 865 -29.83 -1.50 3.74
N PHE A 866 -29.71 -1.01 2.51
CA PHE A 866 -30.32 -1.62 1.33
C PHE A 866 -29.68 -2.97 0.98
N ASP A 867 -30.43 -3.84 0.32
CA ASP A 867 -29.93 -5.11 -0.21
C ASP A 867 -29.24 -4.90 -1.58
N ASP A 868 -29.77 -4.00 -2.40
CA ASP A 868 -29.27 -3.64 -3.74
C ASP A 868 -29.69 -2.21 -4.14
N TYR A 869 -29.09 -1.66 -5.20
CA TYR A 869 -29.31 -0.28 -5.65
C TYR A 869 -29.04 -0.09 -7.16
N SER A 870 -29.43 1.07 -7.70
CA SER A 870 -29.11 1.46 -9.08
C SER A 870 -27.65 1.91 -9.22
N PRO A 871 -26.81 1.20 -9.99
CA PRO A 871 -25.40 1.56 -10.15
C PRO A 871 -25.26 2.94 -10.81
N GLY A 872 -24.27 3.72 -10.37
CA GLY A 872 -23.97 5.04 -10.93
C GLY A 872 -24.89 6.17 -10.44
N SER A 873 -26.14 5.90 -10.09
CA SER A 873 -27.13 6.93 -9.69
C SER A 873 -27.39 7.06 -8.19
N VAL A 874 -26.76 6.21 -7.36
CA VAL A 874 -26.81 6.25 -5.89
C VAL A 874 -25.41 6.53 -5.35
N ARG A 875 -25.32 7.33 -4.29
CA ARG A 875 -24.11 7.57 -3.49
C ARG A 875 -24.43 7.42 -2.01
N LEU A 876 -23.45 6.96 -1.24
CA LEU A 876 -23.49 7.08 0.22
C LEU A 876 -22.87 8.41 0.61
N VAL A 877 -23.58 9.15 1.45
CA VAL A 877 -23.22 10.51 1.86
C VAL A 877 -23.33 10.64 3.37
N ASP A 878 -22.73 11.67 3.93
CA ASP A 878 -22.84 11.98 5.34
C ASP A 878 -24.25 12.52 5.68
N GLU A 879 -24.81 12.04 6.80
CA GLU A 879 -26.08 12.57 7.32
C GLU A 879 -25.85 13.89 8.06
N LYS A 880 -24.77 13.95 8.84
CA LYS A 880 -24.25 15.15 9.49
C LYS A 880 -22.74 15.13 9.39
N LYS A 881 -22.13 16.31 9.52
CA LYS A 881 -20.67 16.40 9.52
C LYS A 881 -20.00 15.46 10.52
N ALA A 882 -20.51 15.45 11.76
CA ALA A 882 -19.92 14.67 12.85
C ALA A 882 -20.23 13.16 12.83
N ARG A 883 -21.38 12.71 12.26
CA ARG A 883 -21.78 11.30 12.32
C ARG A 883 -22.99 10.96 11.45
N GLY A 884 -23.14 9.66 11.17
CA GLY A 884 -24.25 9.07 10.44
C GLY A 884 -24.06 9.10 8.92
N THR A 885 -24.65 8.13 8.25
CA THR A 885 -24.62 7.99 6.79
C THR A 885 -26.04 8.16 6.23
N ALA A 886 -26.16 8.55 4.97
CA ALA A 886 -27.42 8.69 4.28
C ALA A 886 -27.21 8.26 2.82
N VAL A 887 -28.30 8.16 2.08
CA VAL A 887 -28.26 7.83 0.67
C VAL A 887 -28.59 9.06 -0.15
N GLY A 888 -27.70 9.46 -1.07
CA GLY A 888 -27.94 10.51 -2.04
C GLY A 888 -28.27 9.94 -3.42
N ALA A 889 -29.32 10.46 -4.06
CA ALA A 889 -29.61 10.20 -5.47
C ALA A 889 -28.88 11.22 -6.36
N THR A 890 -28.10 10.76 -7.33
CA THR A 890 -27.39 11.66 -8.27
C THR A 890 -28.16 11.89 -9.57
N ALA A 891 -29.22 11.10 -9.83
CA ALA A 891 -30.09 11.24 -10.99
C ALA A 891 -31.52 10.80 -10.66
N ASP A 892 -32.49 11.29 -11.43
CA ASP A 892 -33.88 10.83 -11.33
C ASP A 892 -34.00 9.33 -11.61
N GLY A 893 -34.84 8.65 -10.83
CA GLY A 893 -35.05 7.21 -10.96
C GLY A 893 -33.97 6.38 -10.26
N ALA A 894 -33.05 7.00 -9.50
CA ALA A 894 -32.18 6.29 -8.58
C ALA A 894 -33.02 5.45 -7.63
N TRP A 895 -32.64 4.19 -7.39
CA TRP A 895 -33.46 3.29 -6.58
C TRP A 895 -32.66 2.46 -5.59
N LEU A 896 -33.31 2.12 -4.48
CA LEU A 896 -32.84 1.23 -3.43
C LEU A 896 -33.80 0.05 -3.30
N LYS A 897 -33.26 -1.15 -3.12
CA LYS A 897 -34.01 -2.38 -2.92
C LYS A 897 -33.91 -2.83 -1.47
N PHE A 898 -35.05 -3.14 -0.88
CA PHE A 898 -35.22 -3.78 0.42
C PHE A 898 -35.93 -5.12 0.21
N ALA A 899 -35.15 -6.20 0.17
CA ALA A 899 -35.59 -7.55 -0.17
C ALA A 899 -36.23 -8.28 1.02
N ASP A 900 -37.07 -9.27 0.69
CA ASP A 900 -37.79 -10.14 1.64
C ASP A 900 -38.46 -9.34 2.77
N THR A 901 -39.20 -8.29 2.41
CA THR A 901 -39.89 -7.42 3.36
C THR A 901 -41.26 -8.00 3.71
N GLU A 902 -41.57 -8.09 5.00
CA GLU A 902 -42.89 -8.44 5.51
C GLU A 902 -43.72 -7.17 5.73
N LEU A 903 -44.78 -6.98 4.94
CA LEU A 903 -45.67 -5.81 5.05
C LEU A 903 -46.87 -6.03 5.98
N GLY A 904 -46.92 -7.17 6.69
CA GLY A 904 -47.95 -7.47 7.68
C GLY A 904 -49.37 -7.48 7.10
N SER A 905 -50.34 -6.86 7.79
CA SER A 905 -51.73 -6.72 7.33
C SER A 905 -51.92 -5.72 6.19
N GLY A 906 -50.83 -5.12 5.68
CA GLY A 906 -50.79 -4.08 4.67
C GLY A 906 -50.35 -2.75 5.28
N ALA A 907 -49.23 -2.21 4.81
CA ALA A 907 -48.77 -0.87 5.19
C ALA A 907 -49.64 0.21 4.52
N SER A 908 -50.04 1.20 5.30
CA SER A 908 -50.93 2.30 4.91
C SER A 908 -50.23 3.67 4.87
N LYS A 909 -49.07 3.79 5.50
CA LYS A 909 -48.32 5.05 5.59
C LYS A 909 -46.83 4.83 5.41
N PHE A 910 -46.24 5.63 4.54
CA PHE A 910 -44.80 5.81 4.43
C PHE A 910 -44.38 7.09 5.13
N SER A 911 -43.24 7.03 5.83
CA SER A 911 -42.58 8.19 6.41
C SER A 911 -41.07 8.09 6.16
N ALA A 912 -40.45 9.19 5.75
CA ALA A 912 -39.03 9.25 5.46
C ALA A 912 -38.41 10.56 5.96
N ARG A 913 -37.16 10.49 6.40
CA ARG A 913 -36.32 11.64 6.71
C ARG A 913 -35.47 11.98 5.51
N VAL A 914 -35.70 13.16 4.92
CA VAL A 914 -35.08 13.60 3.66
C VAL A 914 -34.47 14.99 3.76
N ALA A 915 -33.46 15.24 2.94
CA ALA A 915 -32.80 16.53 2.75
C ALA A 915 -32.39 16.71 1.27
N GLY A 916 -31.78 17.85 0.95
CA GLY A 916 -31.26 18.15 -0.39
C GLY A 916 -32.31 18.80 -1.30
N SER A 917 -32.31 18.42 -2.57
CA SER A 917 -33.18 19.02 -3.59
C SER A 917 -34.66 18.72 -3.37
N SER A 918 -35.52 19.56 -3.95
CA SER A 918 -36.94 19.24 -4.09
C SER A 918 -37.12 18.03 -5.01
N GLY A 919 -38.17 17.24 -4.78
CA GLY A 919 -38.37 16.00 -5.51
C GLY A 919 -39.28 15.02 -4.80
N THR A 920 -39.17 13.74 -5.17
CA THR A 920 -40.01 12.68 -4.63
C THR A 920 -39.22 11.50 -4.10
N VAL A 921 -39.86 10.77 -3.18
CA VAL A 921 -39.50 9.39 -2.82
C VAL A 921 -40.74 8.54 -3.09
N GLU A 922 -40.66 7.71 -4.11
CA GLU A 922 -41.69 6.76 -4.48
C GLU A 922 -41.46 5.42 -3.78
N VAL A 923 -42.54 4.81 -3.28
CA VAL A 923 -42.55 3.45 -2.76
C VAL A 923 -43.15 2.55 -3.82
N ARG A 924 -42.36 1.60 -4.31
CA ARG A 924 -42.76 0.62 -5.35
C ARG A 924 -42.55 -0.80 -4.86
N LEU A 925 -43.32 -1.73 -5.41
CA LEU A 925 -43.26 -3.15 -5.04
C LEU A 925 -42.72 -4.01 -6.18
N GLY A 926 -41.92 -5.02 -5.85
CA GLY A 926 -41.42 -6.04 -6.76
C GLY A 926 -40.28 -5.60 -7.70
N SER A 927 -40.30 -4.37 -8.21
CA SER A 927 -39.21 -3.79 -9.02
C SER A 927 -39.21 -2.25 -8.96
N PRO A 928 -38.15 -1.57 -9.44
CA PRO A 928 -38.11 -0.11 -9.54
C PRO A 928 -39.18 0.49 -10.46
N THR A 929 -39.78 -0.31 -11.34
CA THR A 929 -40.87 0.09 -12.25
C THR A 929 -42.19 -0.62 -11.93
N GLY A 930 -42.24 -1.36 -10.82
CA GLY A 930 -43.40 -2.10 -10.38
C GLY A 930 -44.51 -1.19 -9.85
N PRO A 931 -45.59 -1.79 -9.29
CA PRO A 931 -46.72 -1.04 -8.77
C PRO A 931 -46.29 0.07 -7.81
N LEU A 932 -46.65 1.31 -8.14
CA LEU A 932 -46.48 2.47 -7.29
C LEU A 932 -47.54 2.43 -6.20
N VAL A 933 -47.12 2.35 -4.94
CA VAL A 933 -48.04 2.30 -3.81
C VAL A 933 -48.10 3.62 -3.05
N GLY A 934 -47.12 4.50 -3.20
CA GLY A 934 -47.21 5.88 -2.69
C GLY A 934 -46.03 6.76 -3.08
N THR A 935 -46.23 8.07 -3.01
CA THR A 935 -45.22 9.08 -3.36
C THR A 935 -45.17 10.16 -2.28
N ALA A 936 -44.05 10.24 -1.56
CA ALA A 936 -43.77 11.36 -0.67
C ALA A 936 -43.07 12.47 -1.45
N ARG A 937 -43.44 13.73 -1.18
CA ARG A 937 -42.85 14.91 -1.84
C ARG A 937 -42.07 15.73 -0.83
N THR A 938 -40.90 16.21 -1.25
CA THR A 938 -40.10 17.19 -0.50
C THR A 938 -39.99 18.49 -1.29
N GLY A 939 -40.13 19.63 -0.59
CA GLY A 939 -39.89 20.96 -1.15
C GLY A 939 -38.40 21.31 -1.27
N GLY A 940 -37.51 20.41 -0.85
CA GLY A 940 -36.08 20.67 -0.66
C GLY A 940 -35.79 21.27 0.72
N THR A 941 -34.51 21.30 1.10
CA THR A 941 -34.04 21.82 2.38
C THR A 941 -32.95 22.87 2.17
N ALA A 942 -32.78 23.78 3.13
CA ALA A 942 -31.81 24.88 3.01
C ALA A 942 -30.36 24.38 2.97
N SER A 943 -30.08 23.29 3.68
CA SER A 943 -28.80 22.59 3.69
C SER A 943 -28.99 21.09 3.44
N PRO A 944 -27.98 20.38 2.89
CA PRO A 944 -27.98 18.91 2.80
C PRO A 944 -28.02 18.20 4.17
N TYR A 945 -27.82 18.94 5.27
CA TYR A 945 -27.86 18.41 6.65
C TYR A 945 -29.19 18.67 7.38
N ASP A 946 -30.10 19.45 6.79
CA ASP A 946 -31.36 19.88 7.43
C ASP A 946 -32.49 18.87 7.17
N TYR A 947 -32.35 17.64 7.68
CA TYR A 947 -33.32 16.57 7.42
C TYR A 947 -34.71 16.86 7.98
N THR A 948 -35.71 16.88 7.10
CA THR A 948 -37.14 17.01 7.43
C THR A 948 -37.89 15.70 7.22
N THR A 949 -39.07 15.56 7.82
CA THR A 949 -39.90 14.35 7.65
C THR A 949 -40.96 14.58 6.57
N VAL A 950 -41.00 13.70 5.58
CA VAL A 950 -42.06 13.63 4.57
C VAL A 950 -42.88 12.36 4.74
N THR A 951 -44.14 12.39 4.29
CA THR A 951 -45.05 11.25 4.41
C THR A 951 -45.88 11.05 3.15
N ALA A 952 -46.34 9.82 2.93
CA ALA A 952 -47.31 9.48 1.90
C ALA A 952 -48.30 8.42 2.42
N ALA A 953 -49.56 8.50 1.97
CA ALA A 953 -50.48 7.38 2.10
C ALA A 953 -50.07 6.27 1.12
N LEU A 954 -50.22 5.02 1.54
CA LEU A 954 -49.92 3.84 0.73
C LEU A 954 -51.23 3.17 0.29
N THR A 955 -51.43 3.07 -1.03
CA THR A 955 -52.57 2.39 -1.65
C THR A 955 -52.09 1.17 -2.44
N GLY A 956 -52.64 -0.01 -2.14
CA GLY A 956 -52.31 -1.24 -2.88
C GLY A 956 -51.06 -1.98 -2.38
N ALA A 957 -50.52 -1.63 -1.21
CA ALA A 957 -49.49 -2.45 -0.56
C ALA A 957 -50.10 -3.77 -0.05
N ALA A 958 -50.06 -4.80 -0.89
CA ALA A 958 -50.63 -6.11 -0.60
C ALA A 958 -49.96 -6.78 0.61
N LYS A 959 -50.70 -7.69 1.25
CA LYS A 959 -50.26 -8.48 2.42
C LYS A 959 -49.17 -9.48 2.01
N GLY A 960 -48.25 -9.77 2.93
CA GLY A 960 -47.22 -10.80 2.78
C GLY A 960 -45.85 -10.27 2.36
N ARG A 961 -45.02 -11.19 1.82
CA ARG A 961 -43.61 -10.95 1.50
C ARG A 961 -43.42 -10.39 0.10
N THR A 962 -42.65 -9.30 -0.01
CA THR A 962 -42.29 -8.70 -1.30
C THR A 962 -40.96 -7.95 -1.24
N GLY A 963 -40.44 -7.53 -2.39
CA GLY A 963 -39.37 -6.53 -2.46
C GLY A 963 -39.95 -5.12 -2.43
N VAL A 964 -39.46 -4.28 -1.52
CA VAL A 964 -39.80 -2.86 -1.49
C VAL A 964 -38.69 -2.07 -2.17
N TYR A 965 -39.07 -1.18 -3.08
CA TYR A 965 -38.17 -0.29 -3.78
C TYR A 965 -38.48 1.14 -3.41
N LEU A 966 -37.46 1.90 -3.03
CA LEU A 966 -37.54 3.36 -2.91
C LEU A 966 -36.93 3.94 -4.18
N VAL A 967 -37.69 4.74 -4.93
CA VAL A 967 -37.21 5.43 -6.14
C VAL A 967 -37.18 6.93 -5.88
N LEU A 968 -36.04 7.56 -6.10
CA LEU A 968 -35.74 8.92 -5.68
C LEU A 968 -35.55 9.83 -6.89
N SER A 969 -35.98 11.09 -6.75
CA SER A 969 -35.55 12.17 -7.63
C SER A 969 -34.07 12.52 -7.40
N GLY A 970 -33.40 13.04 -8.44
CA GLY A 970 -32.03 13.51 -8.36
C GLY A 970 -31.86 14.63 -7.32
N GLY A 971 -30.78 14.56 -6.54
CA GLY A 971 -30.46 15.50 -5.47
C GLY A 971 -31.17 15.25 -4.14
N VAL A 972 -32.12 14.31 -4.05
CA VAL A 972 -32.74 13.92 -2.78
C VAL A 972 -31.75 13.08 -1.96
N ARG A 973 -31.57 13.46 -0.68
CA ARG A 973 -30.88 12.65 0.34
C ARG A 973 -31.91 11.98 1.25
N LEU A 974 -31.71 10.71 1.57
CA LEU A 974 -32.58 9.88 2.41
C LEU A 974 -31.78 9.26 3.55
N SER A 975 -32.11 9.60 4.79
CA SER A 975 -31.43 9.06 5.99
C SER A 975 -32.13 7.81 6.54
N THR A 976 -33.42 7.93 6.89
CA THR A 976 -34.20 6.84 7.47
C THR A 976 -35.62 6.82 6.96
N PHE A 977 -36.31 5.68 7.04
CA PHE A 977 -37.72 5.56 6.69
C PHE A 977 -38.46 4.46 7.46
N THR A 978 -39.80 4.46 7.37
CA THR A 978 -40.72 3.44 7.90
C THR A 978 -41.92 3.23 6.98
N LEU A 979 -42.46 2.02 6.94
CA LEU A 979 -43.75 1.65 6.34
C LEU A 979 -44.66 1.09 7.44
N ARG A 980 -45.75 1.78 7.79
CA ARG A 980 -46.69 1.39 8.86
C ARG A 980 -48.09 1.14 8.35
#